data_AF-A0A1I0U2V1-F1
#
_entry.id   AF-A0A1I0U2V1-F1
#
_cell.length_a   1.000
_cell.length_b   1.000
_cell.length_c   1.000
_cell.angle_alpha   90.00
_cell.angle_beta   90.00
_cell.angle_gamma   90.00
#
_symmetry.space_group_name_H-M   'P 1'
#
loop_
_entity.id
_entity.type
_entity.pdbx_description
1 polymer ?
#
loop_
_entity_poly.entity_id
_entity_poly.type
_entity_poly.pdbx_seq_one_letter_code
_entity_poly.pdbx_strand_id
1 'polypeptide(L)'
;MDFRIKSIILWPKNEELAPRQIEFLIDKVNVITGASGKGKSSVISIIDYCLGSSKCSIPSGIIRNKVKAFGIIITLEGKEILIARAEPGISGVSNDFFKTEDKIVSIPTSVDDYPFSIVQIKQYLNTILGFADVGLTTNDYVQSFDTQKPSYRNAISLNFQPQYLVANQSTMFFKTDSTAHREKLKVLFPYLLGVISNKILELREELKGLKRQLGILIKDRDMKEYRLSRLNQELINYYRIGLEFGIIKRETDVEELDQDFLVQQLQLIATADIEKIRVPEHATQLAAEQLYSLNKRELESSDQLQDLGRRLSIIRSIQANNKEIGDNALTKKGRLSAVSWLQEKLDYNKPCPLCNSTTDHIGEYHKNLSQLLSEFEKVSDKVADSAKIYLNERKKLEKQITEKENEINNIRNQISALQREDGEFKRLKQNQNAIYRYLGQVELTLSQFQEYNNGLDTNDDKIIQYENSIAKMEKEVGNEKLKNRERYALNKISENIKKYALMFEAEKSGDRIDLDINDALTLKFFDELGTETGFWEVGSGHNHMAYHISTYLGIHEYLIGLNDNRVPPFIVFDQPSQAYFPEINDDKSVQEEDLIKLKKIFEVLSAFNTNTKGKVQIIVLEHAGEDSWKEYCNVIKTKRWRDGEDDDALIPKSWLN
;
A
#
# COMPACT_ATOMS: atom_id res chain seq x y z
N MET A 1 0.30 7.09 -25.89
CA MET A 1 1.62 6.45 -25.82
C MET A 1 1.76 5.44 -26.96
N ASP A 2 2.89 5.46 -27.69
CA ASP A 2 3.14 4.59 -28.85
C ASP A 2 4.46 3.81 -28.70
N PHE A 3 4.57 3.01 -27.66
CA PHE A 3 5.74 2.15 -27.42
C PHE A 3 5.58 0.84 -28.21
N ARG A 4 6.46 0.58 -29.19
CA ARG A 4 6.50 -0.67 -29.98
C ARG A 4 7.89 -1.25 -30.01
N ILE A 5 8.01 -2.55 -30.17
CA ILE A 5 9.27 -3.25 -30.38
C ILE A 5 9.47 -3.39 -31.88
N LYS A 6 10.36 -2.58 -32.46
CA LYS A 6 10.69 -2.65 -33.89
C LYS A 6 11.54 -3.87 -34.21
N SER A 7 12.53 -4.18 -33.38
CA SER A 7 13.38 -5.35 -33.60
C SER A 7 14.06 -5.86 -32.35
N ILE A 8 14.42 -7.14 -32.37
CA ILE A 8 15.36 -7.77 -31.44
C ILE A 8 16.71 -7.94 -32.13
N ILE A 9 17.79 -7.67 -31.40
CA ILE A 9 19.16 -7.75 -31.90
C ILE A 9 19.98 -8.64 -30.98
N LEU A 10 20.81 -9.48 -31.57
CA LEU A 10 21.78 -10.31 -30.87
C LEU A 10 23.15 -10.00 -31.47
N TRP A 11 24.12 -9.64 -30.63
CA TRP A 11 25.52 -9.49 -31.05
C TRP A 11 26.29 -10.76 -30.75
N PRO A 12 27.02 -11.33 -31.71
CA PRO A 12 27.81 -12.54 -31.48
C PRO A 12 29.03 -12.25 -30.59
N LYS A 13 29.53 -13.29 -29.90
CA LYS A 13 30.85 -13.24 -29.25
C LYS A 13 32.00 -13.28 -30.25
N ASN A 14 31.80 -13.94 -31.39
CA ASN A 14 32.76 -13.87 -32.49
C ASN A 14 32.52 -12.58 -33.28
N GLU A 15 33.46 -11.64 -33.19
CA GLU A 15 33.36 -10.30 -33.80
C GLU A 15 33.47 -10.31 -35.34
N GLU A 16 33.90 -11.44 -35.94
CA GLU A 16 33.87 -11.62 -37.40
C GLU A 16 32.44 -11.87 -37.93
N LEU A 17 31.50 -12.23 -37.06
CA LEU A 17 30.12 -12.52 -37.43
C LEU A 17 29.24 -11.26 -37.32
N ALA A 18 28.32 -11.09 -38.26
CA ALA A 18 27.37 -9.97 -38.23
C ALA A 18 26.31 -10.16 -37.13
N PRO A 19 25.82 -9.05 -36.52
CA PRO A 19 24.69 -9.09 -35.60
C PRO A 19 23.44 -9.71 -36.24
N ARG A 20 22.70 -10.49 -35.46
CA ARG A 20 21.41 -11.05 -35.90
C ARG A 20 20.29 -10.09 -35.51
N GLN A 21 19.48 -9.71 -36.50
CA GLN A 21 18.30 -8.87 -36.31
C GLN A 21 17.02 -9.64 -36.64
N ILE A 22 16.00 -9.49 -35.78
CA ILE A 22 14.62 -9.94 -36.03
C ILE A 22 13.76 -8.69 -36.03
N GLU A 23 13.28 -8.29 -37.21
CA GLU A 23 12.44 -7.11 -37.41
C GLU A 23 10.95 -7.48 -37.37
N PHE A 24 10.15 -6.62 -36.72
CA PHE A 24 8.70 -6.78 -36.57
C PHE A 24 7.96 -5.65 -37.28
N LEU A 25 6.80 -5.94 -37.87
CA LEU A 25 5.89 -4.89 -38.31
C LEU A 25 5.05 -4.42 -37.11
N ILE A 26 5.24 -3.17 -36.72
CA ILE A 26 4.72 -2.61 -35.46
C ILE A 26 3.20 -2.53 -35.37
N ASP A 27 2.49 -2.54 -36.50
CA ASP A 27 1.02 -2.43 -36.60
C ASP A 27 0.31 -3.76 -36.87
N LYS A 28 1.05 -4.88 -36.93
CA LYS A 28 0.54 -6.21 -37.31
C LYS A 28 0.66 -7.23 -36.18
N VAL A 29 0.00 -8.38 -36.38
CA VAL A 29 0.25 -9.60 -35.59
C VAL A 29 1.44 -10.32 -36.22
N ASN A 30 2.57 -10.32 -35.52
CA ASN A 30 3.83 -10.92 -35.97
C ASN A 30 3.91 -12.36 -35.47
N VAL A 31 4.15 -13.33 -36.36
CA VAL A 31 4.24 -14.75 -35.99
C VAL A 31 5.66 -15.25 -36.24
N ILE A 32 6.30 -15.75 -35.19
CA ILE A 32 7.53 -16.55 -35.28
C ILE A 32 7.12 -18.01 -35.09
N THR A 33 7.11 -18.77 -36.18
CA THR A 33 6.78 -20.20 -36.15
C THR A 33 8.03 -21.06 -36.18
N GLY A 34 8.04 -22.25 -35.56
CA GLY A 34 9.17 -23.16 -35.68
C GLY A 34 9.10 -24.41 -34.81
N ALA A 35 10.06 -25.32 -34.99
CA ALA A 35 10.21 -26.55 -34.24
C ALA A 35 10.61 -26.30 -32.77
N SER A 36 10.47 -27.33 -31.92
CA SER A 36 10.88 -27.26 -30.51
C SER A 36 12.41 -27.07 -30.39
N GLY A 37 12.86 -26.39 -29.33
CA GLY A 37 14.29 -26.18 -29.08
C GLY A 37 14.99 -25.13 -29.96
N LYS A 38 14.30 -24.48 -30.90
CA LYS A 38 14.88 -23.47 -31.81
C LYS A 38 15.04 -22.05 -31.21
N GLY A 39 14.68 -21.87 -29.94
CA GLY A 39 14.88 -20.60 -29.21
C GLY A 39 13.68 -19.63 -29.19
N LYS A 40 12.48 -20.06 -29.63
CA LYS A 40 11.24 -19.23 -29.64
C LYS A 40 10.94 -18.59 -28.30
N SER A 41 10.78 -19.38 -27.25
CA SER A 41 10.46 -18.90 -25.89
C SER A 41 11.52 -17.96 -25.29
N SER A 42 12.73 -17.91 -25.88
CA SER A 42 13.77 -16.95 -25.44
C SER A 42 13.46 -15.52 -25.86
N VAL A 43 12.54 -15.28 -26.80
CA VAL A 43 12.13 -13.95 -27.25
C VAL A 43 11.57 -13.13 -26.07
N ILE A 44 10.64 -13.68 -25.28
CA ILE A 44 10.12 -13.01 -24.07
C ILE A 44 11.26 -12.70 -23.09
N SER A 45 12.13 -13.68 -22.82
CA SER A 45 13.26 -13.51 -21.91
C SER A 45 14.25 -12.43 -22.38
N ILE A 46 14.50 -12.32 -23.68
CA ILE A 46 15.39 -11.30 -24.26
C ILE A 46 14.77 -9.91 -24.10
N ILE A 47 13.49 -9.75 -24.45
CA ILE A 47 12.81 -8.46 -24.30
C ILE A 47 12.77 -8.08 -22.80
N ASP A 48 12.37 -8.99 -21.90
CA ASP A 48 12.34 -8.73 -20.46
C ASP A 48 13.71 -8.36 -19.89
N TYR A 49 14.78 -9.02 -20.37
CA TYR A 49 16.17 -8.76 -19.98
C TYR A 49 16.64 -7.38 -20.40
N CYS A 50 16.37 -6.98 -21.65
CA CYS A 50 16.70 -5.63 -22.16
C CYS A 50 15.86 -4.54 -21.48
N LEU A 51 14.63 -4.86 -21.06
CA LEU A 51 13.78 -3.97 -20.25
C LEU A 51 14.19 -3.94 -18.77
N GLY A 52 15.38 -4.40 -18.39
CA GLY A 52 15.93 -4.22 -17.04
C GLY A 52 15.42 -5.22 -16.00
N SER A 53 15.14 -6.46 -16.38
CA SER A 53 14.85 -7.53 -15.40
C SER A 53 15.98 -7.66 -14.37
N SER A 54 15.63 -7.98 -13.12
CA SER A 54 16.61 -8.23 -12.04
C SER A 54 17.26 -9.61 -12.11
N LYS A 55 16.76 -10.50 -12.98
CA LYS A 55 17.27 -11.86 -13.22
C LYS A 55 17.31 -12.12 -14.73
N CYS A 56 18.32 -12.84 -15.21
CA CYS A 56 18.34 -13.31 -16.58
C CYS A 56 17.60 -14.66 -16.69
N SER A 57 16.45 -14.66 -17.38
CA SER A 57 15.67 -15.88 -17.68
C SER A 57 15.96 -16.45 -19.06
N ILE A 58 16.98 -15.94 -19.75
CA ILE A 58 17.42 -16.48 -21.05
C ILE A 58 18.08 -17.84 -20.77
N PRO A 59 17.67 -18.92 -21.46
CA PRO A 59 18.22 -20.27 -21.23
C PRO A 59 19.75 -20.30 -21.29
N SER A 60 20.36 -20.93 -20.30
CA SER A 60 21.79 -21.28 -20.35
C SER A 60 22.03 -22.30 -21.46
N GLY A 61 23.11 -22.14 -22.23
CA GLY A 61 23.43 -23.00 -23.36
C GLY A 61 23.79 -22.19 -24.60
N ILE A 62 23.40 -22.68 -25.78
CA ILE A 62 23.83 -22.14 -27.09
C ILE A 62 23.62 -20.63 -27.18
N ILE A 63 22.45 -20.13 -26.77
CA ILE A 63 22.10 -18.70 -26.86
C ILE A 63 23.08 -17.86 -26.04
N ARG A 64 23.20 -18.10 -24.73
CA ARG A 64 24.11 -17.34 -23.86
C ARG A 64 25.60 -17.57 -24.16
N ASN A 65 25.95 -18.75 -24.68
CA ASN A 65 27.35 -19.07 -25.00
C ASN A 65 27.83 -18.34 -26.26
N LYS A 66 26.94 -18.12 -27.24
CA LYS A 66 27.31 -17.52 -28.54
C LYS A 66 27.02 -16.02 -28.63
N VAL A 67 26.20 -15.46 -27.74
CA VAL A 67 25.81 -14.04 -27.75
C VAL A 67 26.64 -13.24 -26.75
N LYS A 68 27.20 -12.11 -27.19
CA LYS A 68 27.91 -11.10 -26.38
C LYS A 68 26.94 -10.13 -25.71
N ALA A 69 25.95 -9.66 -26.46
CA ALA A 69 24.94 -8.71 -25.98
C ALA A 69 23.56 -8.99 -26.60
N PHE A 70 22.52 -8.69 -25.85
CA PHE A 70 21.13 -8.73 -26.31
C PHE A 70 20.59 -7.32 -26.41
N GLY A 71 19.79 -7.00 -27.42
CA GLY A 71 19.19 -5.69 -27.54
C GLY A 71 17.81 -5.69 -28.16
N ILE A 72 17.12 -4.57 -27.96
CA ILE A 72 15.83 -4.25 -28.56
C ILE A 72 15.88 -2.84 -29.14
N ILE A 73 15.28 -2.65 -30.31
CA ILE A 73 14.93 -1.32 -30.81
C ILE A 73 13.45 -1.11 -30.50
N ILE A 74 13.16 -0.05 -29.76
CA ILE A 74 11.79 0.38 -29.50
C ILE A 74 11.50 1.67 -30.27
N THR A 75 10.29 1.80 -30.79
CA THR A 75 9.79 3.08 -31.30
C THR A 75 8.95 3.73 -30.22
N LEU A 76 9.14 5.03 -30.04
CA LEU A 76 8.34 5.84 -29.14
C LEU A 76 8.26 7.28 -29.65
N GLU A 77 7.04 7.79 -29.81
CA GLU A 77 6.79 9.19 -30.23
C GLU A 77 7.57 9.61 -31.50
N GLY A 78 7.71 8.67 -32.45
CA GLY A 78 8.42 8.90 -33.71
C GLY A 78 9.95 8.84 -33.62
N LYS A 79 10.51 8.41 -32.48
CA LYS A 79 11.93 8.12 -32.31
C LYS A 79 12.19 6.64 -32.15
N GLU A 80 13.40 6.21 -32.47
CA GLU A 80 13.91 4.88 -32.19
C GLU A 80 14.90 4.95 -31.02
N ILE A 81 14.76 4.01 -30.08
CA ILE A 81 15.66 3.86 -28.94
C ILE A 81 16.21 2.44 -29.01
N LEU A 82 17.53 2.32 -29.14
CA LEU A 82 18.22 1.05 -29.00
C LEU A 82 18.62 0.87 -27.54
N ILE A 83 18.23 -0.24 -26.94
CA ILE A 83 18.65 -0.65 -25.60
C ILE A 83 19.32 -2.01 -25.75
N ALA A 84 20.61 -2.10 -25.43
CA ALA A 84 21.36 -3.34 -25.39
C ALA A 84 21.90 -3.59 -23.98
N ARG A 85 22.01 -4.86 -23.61
CA ARG A 85 22.47 -5.34 -22.32
C ARG A 85 23.45 -6.49 -22.51
N ALA A 86 24.58 -6.44 -21.81
CA ALA A 86 25.59 -7.48 -21.91
C ALA A 86 25.05 -8.84 -21.43
N GLU A 87 25.61 -9.93 -21.99
CA GLU A 87 25.36 -11.28 -21.47
C GLU A 87 25.86 -11.36 -20.02
N PRO A 88 25.06 -11.95 -19.09
CA PRO A 88 25.35 -11.88 -17.66
C PRO A 88 26.55 -12.70 -17.17
N GLY A 89 27.25 -13.45 -18.04
CA GLY A 89 28.39 -14.27 -17.65
C GLY A 89 28.09 -15.21 -16.46
N ILE A 90 29.06 -15.31 -15.55
CA ILE A 90 28.99 -16.20 -14.37
C ILE A 90 28.12 -15.58 -13.25
N SER A 91 27.98 -14.26 -13.18
CA SER A 91 27.27 -13.55 -12.11
C SER A 91 25.74 -13.68 -12.18
N GLY A 92 25.19 -14.29 -13.23
CA GLY A 92 23.77 -14.55 -13.40
C GLY A 92 22.92 -13.32 -13.77
N VAL A 93 23.48 -12.11 -13.65
CA VAL A 93 22.91 -10.82 -14.08
C VAL A 93 24.06 -9.87 -14.47
N SER A 94 23.91 -9.11 -15.56
CA SER A 94 24.78 -7.96 -15.88
C SER A 94 24.06 -6.64 -15.62
N ASN A 95 24.81 -5.65 -15.12
CA ASN A 95 24.33 -4.28 -14.93
C ASN A 95 24.69 -3.35 -16.10
N ASP A 96 25.31 -3.90 -17.14
CA ASP A 96 26.00 -3.15 -18.19
C ASP A 96 25.04 -2.96 -19.38
N PHE A 97 24.69 -1.71 -19.63
CA PHE A 97 23.77 -1.30 -20.70
C PHE A 97 24.40 -0.32 -21.67
N PHE A 98 24.01 -0.47 -22.92
CA PHE A 98 24.23 0.48 -23.99
C PHE A 98 22.87 1.03 -24.43
N LYS A 99 22.77 2.35 -24.60
CA LYS A 99 21.56 3.03 -25.05
C LYS A 99 21.89 4.11 -26.08
N THR A 100 21.19 4.11 -27.20
CA THR A 100 21.17 5.22 -28.16
C THR A 100 19.73 5.59 -28.53
N GLU A 101 19.52 6.85 -28.90
CA GLU A 101 18.20 7.37 -29.28
C GLU A 101 18.38 8.34 -30.46
N ASP A 102 17.64 8.13 -31.53
CA ASP A 102 17.61 9.00 -32.71
C ASP A 102 16.25 8.83 -33.43
N LYS A 103 15.99 9.58 -34.51
CA LYS A 103 14.81 9.36 -35.37
C LYS A 103 14.83 7.95 -35.98
N ILE A 104 16.00 7.52 -36.43
CA ILE A 104 16.28 6.18 -36.95
C ILE A 104 17.62 5.76 -36.39
N VAL A 105 17.67 4.64 -35.66
CA VAL A 105 18.91 4.19 -35.02
C VAL A 105 19.65 3.21 -35.93
N SER A 106 20.92 3.50 -36.20
CA SER A 106 21.83 2.55 -36.85
C SER A 106 22.30 1.48 -35.86
N ILE A 107 22.21 0.21 -36.25
CA ILE A 107 22.69 -0.91 -35.42
C ILE A 107 24.22 -0.95 -35.50
N PRO A 108 24.95 -0.83 -34.38
CA PRO A 108 26.40 -0.97 -34.39
C PRO A 108 26.82 -2.42 -34.69
N THR A 109 27.97 -2.59 -35.33
CA THR A 109 28.53 -3.93 -35.66
C THR A 109 28.90 -4.72 -34.41
N SER A 110 29.38 -4.05 -33.36
CA SER A 110 29.70 -4.61 -32.04
C SER A 110 29.21 -3.68 -30.93
N VAL A 111 29.10 -4.22 -29.71
CA VAL A 111 28.84 -3.42 -28.49
C VAL A 111 29.96 -3.71 -27.50
N ASP A 112 30.87 -2.75 -27.40
CA ASP A 112 32.12 -2.87 -26.62
C ASP A 112 32.11 -2.02 -25.34
N ASP A 113 31.29 -0.97 -25.32
CA ASP A 113 31.12 -0.08 -24.16
C ASP A 113 29.67 -0.09 -23.67
N TYR A 114 29.52 -0.04 -22.35
CA TYR A 114 28.25 -0.10 -21.63
C TYR A 114 28.16 1.04 -20.61
N PRO A 115 27.96 2.30 -21.06
CA PRO A 115 28.06 3.47 -20.21
C PRO A 115 26.88 3.62 -19.22
N PHE A 116 25.83 2.81 -19.34
CA PHE A 116 24.63 2.90 -18.51
C PHE A 116 24.50 1.71 -17.57
N SER A 117 24.05 1.99 -16.35
CA SER A 117 23.66 0.98 -15.38
C SER A 117 22.18 0.61 -15.50
N ILE A 118 21.80 -0.55 -14.93
CA ILE A 118 20.39 -0.96 -14.80
C ILE A 118 19.51 0.09 -14.11
N VAL A 119 20.05 0.85 -13.14
CA VAL A 119 19.31 1.88 -12.40
C VAL A 119 18.98 3.05 -13.31
N GLN A 120 19.97 3.51 -14.09
CA GLN A 120 19.79 4.62 -15.04
C GLN A 120 18.79 4.25 -16.14
N ILE A 121 18.86 3.03 -16.69
CA ILE A 121 17.89 2.57 -17.71
C ILE A 121 16.48 2.48 -17.12
N LYS A 122 16.33 2.00 -15.87
CA LYS A 122 15.02 1.96 -15.21
C LYS A 122 14.43 3.35 -14.99
N GLN A 123 15.25 4.30 -14.53
CA GLN A 123 14.84 5.69 -14.32
C GLN A 123 14.45 6.35 -15.65
N TYR A 124 15.25 6.14 -16.69
CA TYR A 124 14.97 6.62 -18.04
C TYR A 124 13.63 6.09 -18.56
N LEU A 125 13.40 4.76 -18.49
CA LEU A 125 12.15 4.15 -18.94
C LEU A 125 10.94 4.57 -18.10
N ASN A 126 11.08 4.71 -16.77
CA ASN A 126 10.01 5.25 -15.92
C ASN A 126 9.62 6.67 -16.36
N THR A 127 10.61 7.53 -16.59
CA THR A 127 10.41 8.95 -16.97
C THR A 127 9.68 9.04 -18.31
N ILE A 128 10.19 8.33 -19.31
CA ILE A 128 9.65 8.35 -20.66
C ILE A 128 8.26 7.73 -20.76
N LEU A 129 7.97 6.73 -19.92
CA LEU A 129 6.65 6.12 -19.83
C LEU A 129 5.70 6.87 -18.86
N GLY A 130 6.11 8.02 -18.32
CA GLY A 130 5.25 8.87 -17.49
C GLY A 130 4.91 8.28 -16.11
N PHE A 131 5.74 7.37 -15.58
CA PHE A 131 5.59 6.86 -14.22
C PHE A 131 6.00 7.91 -13.19
N ALA A 132 5.21 8.06 -12.14
CA ALA A 132 5.52 8.97 -11.04
C ALA A 132 6.77 8.50 -10.28
N ASP A 133 7.64 9.45 -9.91
CA ASP A 133 8.77 9.18 -9.01
C ASP A 133 8.38 9.24 -7.52
N VAL A 134 7.12 9.58 -7.25
CA VAL A 134 6.51 9.63 -5.92
C VAL A 134 5.84 8.28 -5.61
N GLY A 135 6.02 7.79 -4.38
CA GLY A 135 5.40 6.55 -3.91
C GLY A 135 3.89 6.68 -3.70
N LEU A 136 3.16 5.57 -3.84
CA LEU A 136 1.76 5.49 -3.39
C LEU A 136 1.75 5.37 -1.87
N THR A 137 1.37 6.44 -1.15
CA THR A 137 1.15 6.36 0.31
C THR A 137 -0.32 6.52 0.64
N THR A 138 -0.86 5.63 1.47
CA THR A 138 -2.14 5.80 2.16
C THR A 138 -2.03 5.14 3.55
N ASN A 139 -2.09 5.95 4.61
CA ASN A 139 -1.99 5.51 6.02
C ASN A 139 -3.09 4.49 6.40
N ASP A 140 -2.71 3.38 7.04
CA ASP A 140 -2.90 3.07 8.48
C ASP A 140 -2.85 1.55 8.76
N TYR A 141 -1.96 1.16 9.67
CA TYR A 141 -1.93 -0.12 10.42
C TYR A 141 -2.10 -1.45 9.65
N VAL A 142 -1.24 -1.72 8.68
CA VAL A 142 -0.77 -3.07 8.34
C VAL A 142 0.69 -2.94 7.91
N GLN A 143 1.56 -3.93 8.14
CA GLN A 143 2.92 -3.97 7.57
C GLN A 143 2.91 -4.16 6.02
N SER A 144 2.14 -3.34 5.31
CA SER A 144 1.90 -3.41 3.87
C SER A 144 1.96 -2.01 3.26
N PHE A 145 2.17 -1.94 1.93
CA PHE A 145 1.91 -0.78 1.07
C PHE A 145 2.92 0.40 0.99
N ASP A 146 3.58 0.84 2.06
CA ASP A 146 4.04 2.25 2.15
C ASP A 146 5.44 2.66 1.61
N THR A 147 6.09 1.88 0.72
CA THR A 147 7.44 2.23 0.19
C THR A 147 7.67 2.05 -1.31
N GLN A 148 6.67 1.59 -2.07
CA GLN A 148 6.92 1.10 -3.42
C GLN A 148 6.48 2.10 -4.51
N LYS A 149 7.47 2.71 -5.15
CA LYS A 149 7.28 3.60 -6.32
C LYS A 149 6.66 2.82 -7.49
N PRO A 150 5.61 3.35 -8.16
CA PRO A 150 5.15 2.84 -9.44
C PRO A 150 6.32 2.72 -10.42
N SER A 151 6.30 1.67 -11.24
CA SER A 151 7.35 1.48 -12.24
C SER A 151 6.81 0.71 -13.42
N TYR A 152 7.34 1.03 -14.61
CA TYR A 152 7.04 0.30 -15.85
C TYR A 152 7.25 -1.21 -15.71
N ARG A 153 8.19 -1.64 -14.85
CA ARG A 153 8.46 -3.06 -14.58
C ARG A 153 7.23 -3.82 -14.07
N ASN A 154 6.30 -3.15 -13.40
CA ASN A 154 5.05 -3.77 -12.96
C ASN A 154 4.00 -3.78 -14.07
N ALA A 155 4.03 -2.80 -14.99
CA ALA A 155 3.19 -2.80 -16.18
C ALA A 155 3.52 -3.95 -17.14
N ILE A 156 4.79 -4.38 -17.19
CA ILE A 156 5.25 -5.53 -17.98
C ILE A 156 4.50 -6.84 -17.65
N SER A 157 3.92 -6.96 -16.45
CA SER A 157 3.05 -8.10 -16.12
C SER A 157 1.81 -8.22 -17.00
N LEU A 158 1.44 -7.15 -17.71
CA LEU A 158 0.33 -7.08 -18.67
C LEU A 158 0.79 -7.27 -20.12
N ASN A 159 2.09 -7.46 -20.39
CA ASN A 159 2.65 -7.50 -21.74
C ASN A 159 3.11 -8.89 -22.18
N PHE A 160 3.41 -9.79 -21.24
CA PHE A 160 3.95 -11.11 -21.54
C PHE A 160 3.00 -12.21 -21.09
N GLN A 161 2.79 -13.19 -21.97
CA GLN A 161 2.07 -14.41 -21.65
C GLN A 161 2.94 -15.61 -22.05
N PRO A 162 3.82 -16.09 -21.14
CA PRO A 162 4.66 -17.25 -21.40
C PRO A 162 3.82 -18.54 -21.46
N GLN A 163 4.36 -19.61 -22.05
CA GLN A 163 3.65 -20.88 -22.26
C GLN A 163 2.99 -21.43 -20.98
N TYR A 164 3.71 -21.42 -19.85
CA TYR A 164 3.22 -21.95 -18.59
C TYR A 164 2.04 -21.16 -17.99
N LEU A 165 1.81 -19.92 -18.45
CA LEU A 165 0.74 -19.07 -17.95
C LEU A 165 -0.58 -19.35 -18.65
N VAL A 166 -0.56 -19.66 -19.95
CA VAL A 166 -1.75 -19.87 -20.80
C VAL A 166 -2.64 -21.01 -20.30
N ALA A 167 -2.05 -22.07 -19.74
CA ALA A 167 -2.75 -23.20 -19.13
C ALA A 167 -2.97 -23.06 -17.61
N ASN A 168 -2.54 -21.95 -17.00
CA ASN A 168 -2.57 -21.81 -15.54
C ASN A 168 -3.97 -21.46 -15.04
N GLN A 169 -4.50 -22.27 -14.12
CA GLN A 169 -5.84 -22.11 -13.56
C GLN A 169 -5.93 -21.07 -12.43
N SER A 170 -4.79 -20.70 -11.84
CA SER A 170 -4.73 -19.92 -10.59
C SER A 170 -4.01 -18.58 -10.73
N THR A 171 -3.22 -18.39 -11.79
CA THR A 171 -2.39 -17.20 -12.00
C THR A 171 -2.72 -16.59 -13.35
N MET A 172 -3.17 -15.34 -13.38
CA MET A 172 -3.61 -14.65 -14.61
C MET A 172 -2.50 -13.82 -15.28
N PHE A 173 -1.60 -13.25 -14.49
CA PHE A 173 -0.64 -12.24 -14.94
C PHE A 173 0.81 -12.72 -14.79
N PHE A 174 1.70 -12.21 -15.64
CA PHE A 174 3.09 -12.60 -15.60
C PHE A 174 3.77 -12.17 -14.28
N LYS A 175 4.55 -13.10 -13.69
CA LYS A 175 5.24 -12.99 -12.39
C LYS A 175 4.35 -12.91 -11.14
N THR A 176 3.03 -13.05 -11.25
CA THR A 176 2.15 -13.03 -10.07
C THR A 176 2.00 -14.39 -9.37
N ASP A 177 2.78 -15.39 -9.77
CA ASP A 177 3.08 -16.59 -8.99
C ASP A 177 3.86 -16.25 -7.71
N SER A 178 4.66 -15.18 -7.74
CA SER A 178 5.32 -14.62 -6.56
C SER A 178 4.37 -13.72 -5.77
N THR A 179 4.17 -14.03 -4.48
CA THR A 179 3.33 -13.22 -3.57
C THR A 179 3.72 -11.75 -3.57
N ALA A 180 5.03 -11.45 -3.53
CA ALA A 180 5.51 -10.07 -3.53
C ALA A 180 5.13 -9.30 -4.81
N HIS A 181 5.19 -9.94 -5.97
CA HIS A 181 4.79 -9.32 -7.24
C HIS A 181 3.27 -9.23 -7.36
N ARG A 182 2.53 -10.25 -6.90
CA ARG A 182 1.06 -10.27 -6.88
C ARG A 182 0.50 -9.12 -6.05
N GLU A 183 0.92 -9.01 -4.79
CA GLU A 183 0.47 -7.94 -3.90
C GLU A 183 0.83 -6.56 -4.47
N LYS A 184 2.04 -6.42 -5.03
CA LYS A 184 2.46 -5.19 -5.69
C LYS A 184 1.61 -4.84 -6.91
N LEU A 185 1.23 -5.83 -7.73
CA LEU A 185 0.41 -5.58 -8.92
C LEU A 185 -1.02 -5.19 -8.53
N LYS A 186 -1.62 -5.78 -7.49
CA LYS A 186 -2.94 -5.35 -6.95
C LYS A 186 -2.95 -3.87 -6.60
N VAL A 187 -1.93 -3.42 -5.86
CA VAL A 187 -1.77 -2.00 -5.47
C VAL A 187 -1.67 -1.07 -6.68
N LEU A 188 -0.88 -1.48 -7.68
CA LEU A 188 -0.56 -0.65 -8.83
C LEU A 188 -1.61 -0.72 -9.93
N PHE A 189 -2.51 -1.70 -9.89
CA PHE A 189 -3.50 -1.92 -10.93
C PHE A 189 -4.36 -0.67 -11.21
N PRO A 190 -4.94 0.01 -10.20
CA PRO A 190 -5.71 1.24 -10.44
C PRO A 190 -4.88 2.35 -11.08
N TYR A 191 -3.59 2.44 -10.76
CA TYR A 191 -2.67 3.39 -11.40
C TYR A 191 -2.39 3.02 -12.87
N LEU A 192 -2.19 1.74 -13.17
CA LEU A 192 -2.00 1.25 -14.54
C LEU A 192 -3.26 1.43 -15.40
N LEU A 193 -4.45 1.32 -14.80
CA LEU A 193 -5.74 1.58 -15.45
C LEU A 193 -6.07 3.08 -15.60
N GLY A 194 -5.19 3.99 -15.14
CA GLY A 194 -5.43 5.43 -15.21
C GLY A 194 -6.53 5.94 -14.26
N VAL A 195 -6.98 5.12 -13.30
CA VAL A 195 -7.92 5.53 -12.24
C VAL A 195 -7.23 6.54 -11.31
N ILE A 196 -5.98 6.24 -10.95
CA ILE A 196 -5.09 7.12 -10.19
C ILE A 196 -4.09 7.72 -11.17
N SER A 197 -4.05 9.06 -11.26
CA SER A 197 -3.10 9.79 -12.11
C SER A 197 -1.93 10.34 -11.29
N ASN A 198 -0.85 10.77 -11.97
CA ASN A 198 0.28 11.44 -11.32
C ASN A 198 -0.17 12.67 -10.51
N LYS A 199 -1.12 13.46 -11.04
CA LYS A 199 -1.70 14.61 -10.33
C LYS A 199 -2.36 14.20 -9.01
N ILE A 200 -3.05 13.07 -8.96
CA ILE A 200 -3.66 12.58 -7.71
C ILE A 200 -2.60 12.14 -6.71
N LEU A 201 -1.47 11.59 -7.18
CA LEU A 201 -0.35 11.22 -6.31
C LEU A 201 0.34 12.45 -5.71
N GLU A 202 0.59 13.47 -6.53
CA GLU A 202 1.15 14.76 -6.09
C GLU A 202 0.23 15.42 -5.04
N LEU A 203 -1.08 15.49 -5.30
CA LEU A 203 -2.06 16.02 -4.35
C LEU A 203 -2.08 15.25 -3.03
N ARG A 204 -1.90 13.93 -3.05
CA ARG A 204 -1.82 13.10 -1.83
C ARG A 204 -0.56 13.40 -1.03
N GLU A 205 0.58 13.58 -1.70
CA GLU A 205 1.85 13.93 -1.05
C GLU A 205 1.77 15.34 -0.44
N GLU A 206 1.23 16.31 -1.18
CA GLU A 206 1.00 17.67 -0.70
C GLU A 206 0.09 17.68 0.54
N LEU A 207 -1.04 16.97 0.46
CA LEU A 207 -1.99 16.81 1.57
C LEU A 207 -1.30 16.23 2.82
N LYS A 208 -0.40 15.26 2.66
CA LYS A 208 0.40 14.70 3.77
C LYS A 208 1.34 15.76 4.36
N GLY A 209 2.00 16.55 3.51
CA GLY A 209 2.82 17.68 3.92
C GLY A 209 2.03 18.67 4.76
N LEU A 210 0.86 19.08 4.28
CA LEU A 210 -0.05 20.00 4.97
C LEU A 210 -0.56 19.42 6.30
N LYS A 211 -0.99 18.15 6.34
CA LYS A 211 -1.42 17.48 7.58
C LYS A 211 -0.30 17.43 8.62
N ARG A 212 0.94 17.19 8.18
CA ARG A 212 2.11 17.20 9.08
C ARG A 212 2.37 18.60 9.62
N GLN A 213 2.31 19.63 8.78
CA GLN A 213 2.49 21.02 9.20
C GLN A 213 1.38 21.47 10.17
N LEU A 214 0.12 21.14 9.86
CA LEU A 214 -1.02 21.38 10.75
C LEU A 214 -0.82 20.68 12.11
N GLY A 215 -0.40 19.41 12.12
CA GLY A 215 -0.12 18.69 13.36
C GLY A 215 1.01 19.28 14.19
N ILE A 216 1.98 19.97 13.58
CA ILE A 216 3.03 20.72 14.29
C ILE A 216 2.45 22.00 14.90
N LEU A 217 1.64 22.74 14.15
CA LEU A 217 1.02 23.99 14.61
C LEU A 217 0.03 23.76 15.76
N ILE A 218 -0.80 22.71 15.66
CA ILE A 218 -1.73 22.35 16.74
C ILE A 218 -0.94 22.03 18.02
N LYS A 219 0.13 21.24 17.92
CA LYS A 219 0.98 20.93 19.08
C LYS A 219 1.63 22.17 19.69
N ASP A 220 2.10 23.12 18.86
CA ASP A 220 2.67 24.38 19.34
C ASP A 220 1.61 25.24 20.05
N ARG A 221 0.40 25.33 19.50
CA ARG A 221 -0.73 26.02 20.13
C ARG A 221 -1.09 25.39 21.48
N ASP A 222 -1.28 24.08 21.52
CA ASP A 222 -1.64 23.36 22.75
C ASP A 222 -0.58 23.54 23.84
N MET A 223 0.71 23.58 23.46
CA MET A 223 1.82 23.86 24.38
C MET A 223 1.81 25.31 24.92
N LYS A 224 1.50 26.30 24.07
CA LYS A 224 1.37 27.71 24.48
C LYS A 224 0.17 27.90 25.42
N GLU A 225 -0.99 27.33 25.09
CA GLU A 225 -2.18 27.36 25.94
C GLU A 225 -1.92 26.72 27.31
N TYR A 226 -1.25 25.57 27.35
CA TYR A 226 -0.84 24.93 28.59
C TYR A 226 0.08 25.82 29.43
N ARG A 227 1.04 26.51 28.78
CA ARG A 227 1.95 27.42 29.48
C ARG A 227 1.23 28.65 30.03
N LEU A 228 0.31 29.24 29.27
CA LEU A 228 -0.51 30.37 29.69
C LEU A 228 -1.41 30.02 30.87
N SER A 229 -2.07 28.85 30.81
CA SER A 229 -2.85 28.31 31.94
C SER A 229 -2.02 28.25 33.22
N ARG A 230 -0.79 27.74 33.13
CA ARG A 230 0.14 27.70 34.27
C ARG A 230 0.54 29.09 34.76
N LEU A 231 0.90 30.01 33.87
CA LEU A 231 1.24 31.38 34.23
C LEU A 231 0.06 32.09 34.92
N ASN A 232 -1.16 31.84 34.45
CA ASN A 232 -2.37 32.38 35.07
C ASN A 232 -2.54 31.87 36.52
N GLN A 233 -2.30 30.58 36.76
CA GLN A 233 -2.28 30.01 38.12
C GLN A 233 -1.20 30.64 39.00
N GLU A 234 -0.01 30.92 38.44
CA GLU A 234 1.07 31.62 39.15
C GLU A 234 0.66 33.05 39.51
N LEU A 235 0.01 33.79 38.59
CA LEU A 235 -0.53 35.14 38.86
C LEU A 235 -1.61 35.12 39.97
N ILE A 236 -2.53 34.14 39.94
CA ILE A 236 -3.55 33.97 41.00
C ILE A 236 -2.87 33.74 42.35
N ASN A 237 -1.82 32.92 42.38
CA ASN A 237 -1.06 32.67 43.60
C ASN A 237 -0.34 33.94 44.10
N TYR A 238 0.26 34.71 43.20
CA TYR A 238 0.89 35.98 43.56
C TYR A 238 -0.12 37.00 44.09
N TYR A 239 -1.33 37.07 43.53
CA TYR A 239 -2.39 37.92 44.06
C TYR A 239 -2.77 37.56 45.50
N ARG A 240 -2.88 36.25 45.82
CA ARG A 240 -3.14 35.77 47.19
C ARG A 240 -2.03 36.17 48.17
N ILE A 241 -0.76 35.98 47.77
CA ILE A 241 0.40 36.41 48.56
C ILE A 241 0.38 37.93 48.80
N GLY A 242 -0.06 38.71 47.80
CA GLY A 242 -0.18 40.17 47.93
C GLY A 242 -1.26 40.61 48.94
N LEU A 243 -2.36 39.85 49.05
CA LEU A 243 -3.37 40.04 50.09
C LEU A 243 -2.81 39.73 51.49
N GLU A 244 -2.03 38.66 51.62
CA GLU A 244 -1.39 38.24 52.88
C GLU A 244 -0.34 39.25 53.37
N PHE A 245 0.46 39.80 52.46
CA PHE A 245 1.40 40.87 52.78
C PHE A 245 0.72 42.22 53.09
N GLY A 246 -0.60 42.31 52.94
CA GLY A 246 -1.36 43.56 53.14
C GLY A 246 -1.05 44.63 52.10
N ILE A 247 -0.44 44.25 50.97
CA ILE A 247 -0.13 45.12 49.84
C ILE A 247 -1.40 45.36 49.02
N ILE A 248 -2.23 44.32 48.90
CA ILE A 248 -3.54 44.35 48.25
C ILE A 248 -4.62 44.46 49.32
N LYS A 249 -5.55 45.40 49.14
CA LYS A 249 -6.74 45.47 49.98
C LYS A 249 -7.77 44.47 49.48
N ARG A 250 -8.33 43.69 50.40
CA ARG A 250 -9.35 42.68 50.09
C ARG A 250 -10.67 43.39 49.79
N GLU A 251 -10.92 43.67 48.51
CA GLU A 251 -12.17 44.30 48.04
C GLU A 251 -13.19 43.29 47.49
N THR A 252 -12.76 42.07 47.11
CA THR A 252 -13.64 41.02 46.53
C THR A 252 -13.15 39.59 46.82
N ASP A 253 -14.06 38.60 46.81
CA ASP A 253 -13.73 37.18 46.99
C ASP A 253 -12.96 36.62 45.78
N VAL A 254 -11.93 35.82 46.04
CA VAL A 254 -10.90 35.37 45.09
C VAL A 254 -11.44 34.39 44.04
N GLU A 255 -12.66 33.86 44.22
CA GLU A 255 -13.21 32.77 43.41
C GLU A 255 -13.84 33.25 42.07
N GLU A 256 -13.99 34.56 41.84
CA GLU A 256 -14.57 35.15 40.61
C GLU A 256 -13.74 36.31 40.04
N LEU A 257 -12.40 36.23 40.08
CA LEU A 257 -11.55 37.29 39.52
C LEU A 257 -11.43 37.16 37.99
N ASP A 258 -11.87 38.21 37.28
CA ASP A 258 -11.58 38.40 35.86
C ASP A 258 -10.05 38.48 35.64
N GLN A 259 -9.55 37.81 34.59
CA GLN A 259 -8.13 37.71 34.29
C GLN A 259 -7.51 39.08 34.02
N ASP A 260 -8.28 39.98 33.38
CA ASP A 260 -7.84 41.35 33.11
C ASP A 260 -7.76 42.18 34.39
N PHE A 261 -8.68 41.95 35.34
CA PHE A 261 -8.64 42.58 36.66
C PHE A 261 -7.42 42.10 37.46
N LEU A 262 -7.12 40.80 37.44
CA LEU A 262 -5.96 40.22 38.11
C LEU A 262 -4.64 40.83 37.59
N VAL A 263 -4.50 40.91 36.27
CA VAL A 263 -3.32 41.50 35.62
C VAL A 263 -3.19 42.99 35.96
N GLN A 264 -4.29 43.76 35.93
CA GLN A 264 -4.28 45.18 36.29
C GLN A 264 -3.87 45.42 37.74
N GLN A 265 -4.40 44.64 38.69
CA GLN A 265 -4.04 44.78 40.10
C GLN A 265 -2.56 44.45 40.33
N LEU A 266 -2.05 43.38 39.73
CA LEU A 266 -0.64 42.99 39.86
C LEU A 266 0.32 44.00 39.20
N GLN A 267 -0.08 44.64 38.10
CA GLN A 267 0.69 45.74 37.50
C GLN A 267 0.76 46.99 38.37
N LEU A 268 -0.35 47.36 39.04
CA LEU A 268 -0.39 48.46 39.99
C LEU A 268 0.52 48.21 41.20
N ILE A 269 0.64 46.95 41.62
CA ILE A 269 1.48 46.54 42.75
C ILE A 269 2.95 46.51 42.37
N ALA A 270 3.28 46.01 41.18
CA ALA A 270 4.65 46.01 40.65
C ALA A 270 5.25 47.44 40.57
N THR A 271 4.40 48.47 40.51
CA THR A 271 4.78 49.88 40.41
C THR A 271 4.59 50.69 41.71
N ALA A 272 4.15 50.06 42.82
CA ALA A 272 3.82 50.76 44.06
C ALA A 272 5.04 51.02 44.98
N ASP A 273 5.04 52.17 45.66
CA ASP A 273 6.11 52.63 46.56
C ASP A 273 5.98 51.98 47.97
N ILE A 274 7.03 51.27 48.40
CA ILE A 274 6.98 50.26 49.48
C ILE A 274 6.90 50.87 50.90
N GLU A 275 7.09 52.18 51.06
CA GLU A 275 7.22 52.83 52.38
C GLU A 275 5.90 52.96 53.20
N LYS A 276 4.73 52.51 52.70
CA LYS A 276 3.43 52.75 53.35
C LYS A 276 2.62 51.52 53.81
N ILE A 277 3.18 50.31 53.76
CA ILE A 277 2.43 49.08 54.06
C ILE A 277 2.39 48.83 55.59
N ARG A 278 1.20 48.83 56.21
CA ARG A 278 0.95 48.42 57.61
C ARG A 278 0.03 47.20 57.64
N VAL A 279 0.44 46.15 58.38
CA VAL A 279 -0.26 44.86 58.47
C VAL A 279 -1.26 44.86 59.65
N PRO A 280 -2.50 44.31 59.52
CA PRO A 280 -3.46 44.20 60.61
C PRO A 280 -3.16 43.03 61.58
N GLU A 281 -3.36 43.25 62.89
CA GLU A 281 -3.37 42.19 63.92
C GLU A 281 -4.68 41.38 63.84
N HIS A 282 -4.58 40.03 63.78
CA HIS A 282 -5.63 38.98 63.91
C HIS A 282 -5.64 37.86 62.82
N ALA A 283 -4.54 37.61 62.09
CA ALA A 283 -4.49 36.55 61.06
C ALA A 283 -4.40 35.10 61.60
N THR A 284 -3.97 34.88 62.85
CA THR A 284 -3.57 33.55 63.35
C THR A 284 -4.72 32.59 63.68
N GLN A 285 -5.95 33.09 63.93
CA GLN A 285 -7.07 32.23 64.34
C GLN A 285 -7.82 31.64 63.12
N LEU A 286 -7.91 32.39 62.02
CA LEU A 286 -8.53 31.95 60.76
C LEU A 286 -7.66 30.92 60.01
N ALA A 287 -6.33 31.06 60.07
CA ALA A 287 -5.39 30.12 59.44
C ALA A 287 -5.46 28.71 60.06
N ALA A 288 -5.69 28.62 61.37
CA ALA A 288 -5.82 27.34 62.08
C ALA A 288 -7.09 26.57 61.67
N GLU A 289 -8.22 27.25 61.51
CA GLU A 289 -9.48 26.65 61.04
C GLU A 289 -9.39 26.23 59.57
N GLN A 290 -8.74 27.03 58.73
CA GLN A 290 -8.48 26.70 57.32
C GLN A 290 -7.57 25.48 57.17
N LEU A 291 -6.47 25.39 57.94
CA LEU A 291 -5.59 24.23 57.94
C LEU A 291 -6.33 22.95 58.35
N TYR A 292 -7.22 23.01 59.34
CA TYR A 292 -8.03 21.86 59.74
C TYR A 292 -8.94 21.40 58.59
N SER A 293 -9.60 22.34 57.89
CA SER A 293 -10.47 22.02 56.76
C SER A 293 -9.74 21.41 55.56
N LEU A 294 -8.53 21.89 55.25
CA LEU A 294 -7.70 21.39 54.14
C LEU A 294 -7.13 20.00 54.43
N ASN A 295 -6.67 19.75 55.66
CA ASN A 295 -6.23 18.41 56.07
C ASN A 295 -7.37 17.39 56.00
N LYS A 296 -8.60 17.77 56.36
CA LYS A 296 -9.78 16.91 56.23
C LYS A 296 -10.07 16.58 54.75
N ARG A 297 -10.02 17.58 53.86
CA ARG A 297 -10.22 17.39 52.41
C ARG A 297 -9.12 16.56 51.75
N GLU A 298 -7.87 16.69 52.18
CA GLU A 298 -6.77 15.83 51.72
C GLU A 298 -7.05 14.37 52.05
N LEU A 299 -7.48 14.11 53.29
CA LEU A 299 -7.76 12.76 53.78
C LEU A 299 -8.92 12.11 53.03
N GLU A 300 -10.03 12.85 52.83
CA GLU A 300 -11.18 12.40 52.03
C GLU A 300 -10.79 12.12 50.56
N SER A 301 -9.96 12.97 49.96
CA SER A 301 -9.50 12.79 48.58
C SER A 301 -8.53 11.62 48.43
N SER A 302 -7.69 11.39 49.45
CA SER A 302 -6.77 10.25 49.51
C SER A 302 -7.52 8.92 49.64
N ASP A 303 -8.59 8.87 50.43
CA ASP A 303 -9.45 7.68 50.54
C ASP A 303 -10.13 7.36 49.20
N GLN A 304 -10.63 8.38 48.49
CA GLN A 304 -11.20 8.22 47.16
C GLN A 304 -10.16 7.73 46.13
N LEU A 305 -8.94 8.26 46.19
CA LEU A 305 -7.84 7.81 45.34
C LEU A 305 -7.50 6.33 45.59
N GLN A 306 -7.52 5.89 46.85
CA GLN A 306 -7.29 4.49 47.22
C GLN A 306 -8.38 3.57 46.67
N ASP A 307 -9.66 3.97 46.75
CA ASP A 307 -10.77 3.19 46.18
C ASP A 307 -10.66 3.10 44.65
N LEU A 308 -10.37 4.22 43.96
CA LEU A 308 -10.12 4.23 42.52
C LEU A 308 -8.94 3.34 42.12
N GLY A 309 -7.85 3.38 42.88
CA GLY A 309 -6.68 2.51 42.68
C GLY A 309 -7.03 1.04 42.85
N ARG A 310 -7.85 0.69 43.85
CA ARG A 310 -8.34 -0.68 44.05
C ARG A 310 -9.18 -1.15 42.86
N ARG A 311 -10.10 -0.32 42.37
CA ARG A 311 -10.92 -0.62 41.18
C ARG A 311 -10.06 -0.80 39.93
N LEU A 312 -9.07 0.06 39.72
CA LEU A 312 -8.14 -0.07 38.59
C LEU A 312 -7.33 -1.38 38.65
N SER A 313 -6.88 -1.78 39.85
CA SER A 313 -6.19 -3.06 40.05
C SER A 313 -7.07 -4.25 39.70
N ILE A 314 -8.36 -4.22 40.05
CA ILE A 314 -9.34 -5.25 39.71
C ILE A 314 -9.54 -5.32 38.19
N ILE A 315 -9.65 -4.17 37.50
CA ILE A 315 -9.79 -4.16 36.04
C ILE A 315 -8.53 -4.70 35.36
N ARG A 316 -7.34 -4.35 35.86
CA ARG A 316 -6.07 -4.87 35.32
C ARG A 316 -5.94 -6.39 35.49
N SER A 317 -6.37 -6.95 36.62
CA SER A 317 -6.36 -8.40 36.83
C SER A 317 -7.36 -9.12 35.92
N ILE A 318 -8.56 -8.55 35.73
CA ILE A 318 -9.55 -9.08 34.77
C ILE A 318 -9.01 -9.04 33.35
N GLN A 319 -8.36 -7.95 32.93
CA GLN A 319 -7.77 -7.84 31.59
C GLN A 319 -6.63 -8.85 31.37
N ALA A 320 -5.78 -9.06 32.37
CA ALA A 320 -4.72 -10.07 32.31
C ALA A 320 -5.30 -11.49 32.18
N ASN A 321 -6.30 -11.83 33.00
CA ASN A 321 -6.99 -13.13 32.94
C ASN A 321 -7.71 -13.33 31.60
N ASN A 322 -8.41 -12.30 31.09
CA ASN A 322 -9.09 -12.38 29.81
C ASN A 322 -8.11 -12.59 28.64
N LYS A 323 -6.94 -11.97 28.69
CA LYS A 323 -5.88 -12.19 27.71
C LYS A 323 -5.40 -13.63 27.74
N GLU A 324 -5.12 -14.17 28.92
CA GLU A 324 -4.70 -15.56 29.08
C GLU A 324 -5.78 -16.56 28.63
N ILE A 325 -7.06 -16.29 28.94
CA ILE A 325 -8.20 -17.09 28.45
C ILE A 325 -8.32 -17.02 26.93
N GLY A 326 -8.17 -15.82 26.35
CA GLY A 326 -8.21 -15.60 24.90
C GLY A 326 -7.07 -16.32 24.17
N ASP A 327 -5.84 -16.17 24.65
CA ASP A 327 -4.65 -16.83 24.08
C ASP A 327 -4.76 -18.36 24.17
N ASN A 328 -5.29 -18.88 25.29
CA ASN A 328 -5.58 -20.31 25.46
C ASN A 328 -6.70 -20.80 24.53
N ALA A 329 -7.76 -20.00 24.34
CA ALA A 329 -8.85 -20.33 23.41
C ALA A 329 -8.37 -20.35 21.96
N LEU A 330 -7.55 -19.37 21.56
CA LEU A 330 -6.94 -19.30 20.22
C LEU A 330 -5.97 -20.47 19.99
N THR A 331 -5.15 -20.83 20.98
CA THR A 331 -4.25 -21.98 20.89
C THR A 331 -5.03 -23.29 20.75
N LYS A 332 -6.10 -23.48 21.52
CA LYS A 332 -6.97 -24.65 21.43
C LYS A 332 -7.75 -24.69 20.11
N LYS A 333 -8.22 -23.55 19.59
CA LYS A 333 -8.82 -23.41 18.25
C LYS A 333 -7.81 -23.80 17.16
N GLY A 334 -6.57 -23.31 17.26
CA GLY A 334 -5.49 -23.65 16.34
C GLY A 334 -5.21 -25.16 16.29
N ARG A 335 -5.24 -25.86 17.43
CA ARG A 335 -5.12 -27.33 17.50
C ARG A 335 -6.31 -28.07 16.88
N LEU A 336 -7.50 -27.47 16.92
CA LEU A 336 -8.72 -28.02 16.34
C LEU A 336 -8.88 -27.66 14.84
N SER A 337 -8.00 -26.85 14.26
CA SER A 337 -8.03 -26.55 12.81
C SER A 337 -7.93 -27.81 11.93
N ALA A 338 -7.16 -28.79 12.38
CA ALA A 338 -7.05 -30.10 11.72
C ALA A 338 -8.36 -30.89 11.73
N VAL A 339 -9.25 -30.64 12.70
CA VAL A 339 -10.58 -31.26 12.76
C VAL A 339 -11.44 -30.75 11.62
N SER A 340 -11.42 -29.46 11.30
CA SER A 340 -12.16 -28.90 10.17
C SER A 340 -11.74 -29.54 8.84
N TRP A 341 -10.44 -29.78 8.66
CA TRP A 341 -9.93 -30.53 7.51
C TRP A 341 -10.40 -32.00 7.51
N LEU A 342 -10.36 -32.65 8.68
CA LEU A 342 -10.84 -34.03 8.83
C LEU A 342 -12.33 -34.15 8.50
N GLN A 343 -13.14 -33.17 8.91
CA GLN A 343 -14.57 -33.08 8.64
C GLN A 343 -14.89 -32.96 7.16
N GLU A 344 -14.10 -32.18 6.41
CA GLU A 344 -14.29 -31.98 4.98
C GLU A 344 -13.98 -33.24 4.16
N LYS A 345 -13.08 -34.10 4.65
CA LYS A 345 -12.57 -35.27 3.93
C LYS A 345 -13.11 -36.62 4.43
N LEU A 346 -13.88 -36.64 5.52
CA LEU A 346 -14.50 -37.85 6.04
C LEU A 346 -15.80 -38.18 5.29
N ASP A 347 -15.84 -39.39 4.73
CA ASP A 347 -17.05 -39.97 4.13
C ASP A 347 -17.78 -40.79 5.20
N TYR A 348 -18.92 -40.26 5.69
CA TYR A 348 -19.71 -40.86 6.78
C TYR A 348 -20.34 -42.21 6.43
N ASN A 349 -20.29 -42.63 5.15
CA ASN A 349 -20.80 -43.92 4.69
C ASN A 349 -19.73 -45.02 4.67
N LYS A 350 -18.49 -44.74 5.10
CA LYS A 350 -17.37 -45.68 5.12
C LYS A 350 -16.89 -45.95 6.56
N PRO A 351 -16.33 -47.14 6.83
CA PRO A 351 -15.74 -47.45 8.13
C PRO A 351 -14.65 -46.44 8.49
N CYS A 352 -14.56 -46.09 9.76
CA CYS A 352 -13.66 -45.04 10.25
C CYS A 352 -12.21 -45.28 9.80
N PRO A 353 -11.54 -44.36 9.09
CA PRO A 353 -10.18 -44.57 8.61
C PRO A 353 -9.12 -44.68 9.72
N LEU A 354 -9.48 -44.38 10.98
CA LEU A 354 -8.57 -44.44 12.14
C LEU A 354 -8.68 -45.75 12.94
N CYS A 355 -9.88 -46.32 13.06
CA CYS A 355 -10.13 -47.52 13.89
C CYS A 355 -10.95 -48.62 13.18
N ASN A 356 -11.34 -48.38 11.93
CA ASN A 356 -12.09 -49.29 11.06
C ASN A 356 -13.45 -49.74 11.62
N SER A 357 -14.02 -49.00 12.59
CA SER A 357 -15.33 -49.29 13.17
C SER A 357 -16.46 -48.93 12.21
N THR A 358 -17.51 -49.76 12.18
CA THR A 358 -18.75 -49.56 11.41
C THR A 358 -19.89 -48.95 12.24
N THR A 359 -19.65 -48.66 13.52
CA THR A 359 -20.60 -47.99 14.40
C THR A 359 -20.60 -46.48 14.18
N ASP A 360 -21.76 -45.86 14.39
CA ASP A 360 -22.11 -44.45 14.12
C ASP A 360 -21.33 -43.40 14.97
N HIS A 361 -20.22 -43.82 15.60
CA HIS A 361 -19.39 -42.99 16.45
C HIS A 361 -18.85 -41.76 15.72
N ILE A 362 -18.62 -41.84 14.41
CA ILE A 362 -18.10 -40.72 13.60
C ILE A 362 -19.04 -39.51 13.66
N GLY A 363 -20.36 -39.74 13.56
CA GLY A 363 -21.37 -38.67 13.64
C GLY A 363 -21.44 -38.05 15.03
N GLU A 364 -21.31 -38.87 16.09
CA GLU A 364 -21.30 -38.39 17.47
C GLU A 364 -20.03 -37.58 17.80
N TYR A 365 -18.85 -38.06 17.40
CA TYR A 365 -17.59 -37.32 17.52
C TYR A 365 -17.63 -36.01 16.72
N HIS A 366 -18.19 -36.04 15.51
CA HIS A 366 -18.37 -34.85 14.67
C HIS A 366 -19.22 -33.79 15.38
N LYS A 367 -20.36 -34.20 15.93
CA LYS A 367 -21.27 -33.33 16.66
C LYS A 367 -20.59 -32.74 17.89
N ASN A 368 -19.90 -33.58 18.67
CA ASN A 368 -19.19 -33.16 19.87
C ASN A 368 -18.06 -32.16 19.57
N LEU A 369 -17.26 -32.42 18.53
CA LEU A 369 -16.16 -31.53 18.14
C LEU A 369 -16.65 -30.21 17.54
N SER A 370 -17.71 -30.24 16.73
CA SER A 370 -18.34 -29.03 16.18
C SER A 370 -18.96 -28.17 17.28
N GLN A 371 -19.60 -28.81 18.26
CA GLN A 371 -20.12 -28.13 19.44
C GLN A 371 -18.98 -27.49 20.25
N LEU A 372 -17.89 -28.22 20.47
CA LEU A 372 -16.72 -27.71 21.18
C LEU A 372 -16.09 -26.50 20.46
N LEU A 373 -16.00 -26.54 19.12
CA LEU A 373 -15.53 -25.44 18.28
C LEU A 373 -16.41 -24.18 18.45
N SER A 374 -17.74 -24.34 18.37
CA SER A 374 -18.69 -23.23 18.60
C SER A 374 -18.61 -22.67 20.02
N GLU A 375 -18.39 -23.53 21.03
CA GLU A 375 -18.19 -23.09 22.41
C GLU A 375 -16.90 -22.25 22.57
N PHE A 376 -15.80 -22.63 21.93
CA PHE A 376 -14.57 -21.83 21.93
C PHE A 376 -14.71 -20.50 21.17
N GLU A 377 -15.48 -20.46 20.09
CA GLU A 377 -15.77 -19.22 19.37
C GLU A 377 -16.59 -18.26 20.24
N LYS A 378 -17.65 -18.76 20.88
CA LYS A 378 -18.44 -17.97 21.84
C LYS A 378 -17.62 -17.45 23.01
N VAL A 379 -16.64 -18.22 23.49
CA VAL A 379 -15.71 -17.76 24.54
C VAL A 379 -14.79 -16.67 24.00
N SER A 380 -14.26 -16.83 22.80
CA SER A 380 -13.41 -15.83 22.14
C SER A 380 -14.13 -14.51 21.91
N ASP A 381 -15.38 -14.55 21.42
CA ASP A 381 -16.20 -13.37 21.17
C ASP A 381 -16.54 -12.64 22.47
N LYS A 382 -16.93 -13.38 23.52
CA LYS A 382 -17.18 -12.81 24.86
C LYS A 382 -15.93 -12.15 25.46
N VAL A 383 -14.76 -12.75 25.25
CA VAL A 383 -13.48 -12.19 25.69
C VAL A 383 -13.19 -10.89 24.92
N ALA A 384 -13.43 -10.84 23.61
CA ALA A 384 -13.23 -9.64 22.80
C ALA A 384 -14.19 -8.49 23.19
N ASP A 385 -15.47 -8.78 23.40
CA ASP A 385 -16.46 -7.79 23.84
C ASP A 385 -16.14 -7.24 25.24
N SER A 386 -15.78 -8.13 26.17
CA SER A 386 -15.38 -7.71 27.51
C SER A 386 -14.13 -6.84 27.49
N ALA A 387 -13.14 -7.14 26.63
CA ALA A 387 -11.92 -6.35 26.50
C ALA A 387 -12.21 -4.91 26.07
N LYS A 388 -13.19 -4.69 25.18
CA LYS A 388 -13.59 -3.36 24.73
C LYS A 388 -14.26 -2.54 25.85
N ILE A 389 -15.13 -3.18 26.64
CA ILE A 389 -15.81 -2.53 27.77
C ILE A 389 -14.79 -2.12 28.85
N TYR A 390 -13.91 -3.04 29.25
CA TYR A 390 -12.91 -2.77 30.28
C TYR A 390 -11.83 -1.78 29.83
N LEU A 391 -11.53 -1.68 28.53
CA LEU A 391 -10.60 -0.68 28.01
C LEU A 391 -11.13 0.75 28.17
N ASN A 392 -12.42 0.97 27.91
CA ASN A 392 -13.05 2.27 28.13
C ASN A 392 -13.15 2.61 29.63
N GLU A 393 -13.53 1.65 30.46
CA GLU A 393 -13.60 1.85 31.92
C GLU A 393 -12.21 2.11 32.52
N ARG A 394 -11.16 1.45 32.03
CA ARG A 394 -9.78 1.72 32.44
C ARG A 394 -9.37 3.16 32.14
N LYS A 395 -9.62 3.64 30.93
CA LYS A 395 -9.32 5.03 30.54
C LYS A 395 -10.05 6.04 31.42
N LYS A 396 -11.31 5.74 31.76
CA LYS A 396 -12.12 6.58 32.65
C LYS A 396 -11.55 6.63 34.07
N LEU A 397 -11.18 5.48 34.65
CA LEU A 397 -10.56 5.41 35.97
C LEU A 397 -9.16 6.06 35.99
N GLU A 398 -8.34 5.86 34.97
CA GLU A 398 -7.02 6.50 34.84
C GLU A 398 -7.17 8.03 34.80
N LYS A 399 -8.17 8.56 34.07
CA LYS A 399 -8.49 9.99 34.07
C LYS A 399 -8.90 10.50 35.46
N GLN A 400 -9.81 9.79 36.14
CA GLN A 400 -10.28 10.16 37.49
C GLN A 400 -9.17 10.13 38.54
N ILE A 401 -8.24 9.17 38.43
CA ILE A 401 -7.04 9.09 39.29
C ILE A 401 -6.16 10.32 39.07
N THR A 402 -5.86 10.68 37.81
CA THR A 402 -5.06 11.87 37.52
C THR A 402 -5.74 13.16 38.00
N GLU A 403 -7.06 13.28 37.83
CA GLU A 403 -7.84 14.40 38.37
C GLU A 403 -7.72 14.49 39.90
N LYS A 404 -7.82 13.36 40.62
CA LYS A 404 -7.69 13.31 42.08
C LYS A 404 -6.26 13.53 42.58
N GLU A 405 -5.24 13.03 41.88
CA GLU A 405 -3.83 13.30 42.17
C GLU A 405 -3.52 14.79 42.05
N ASN A 406 -4.06 15.45 41.01
CA ASN A 406 -3.94 16.90 40.84
C ASN A 406 -4.66 17.67 41.96
N GLU A 407 -5.85 17.22 42.38
CA GLU A 407 -6.57 17.80 43.52
C GLU A 407 -5.75 17.70 44.82
N ILE A 408 -5.20 16.52 45.13
CA ILE A 408 -4.36 16.30 46.32
C ILE A 408 -3.10 17.17 46.25
N ASN A 409 -2.43 17.26 45.09
CA ASN A 409 -1.25 18.11 44.94
C ASN A 409 -1.60 19.60 45.13
N ASN A 410 -2.75 20.05 44.66
CA ASN A 410 -3.23 21.42 44.90
C ASN A 410 -3.50 21.66 46.39
N ILE A 411 -4.16 20.72 47.08
CA ILE A 411 -4.40 20.82 48.53
C ILE A 411 -3.08 20.82 49.30
N ARG A 412 -2.11 19.97 48.94
CA ARG A 412 -0.77 19.94 49.55
C ARG A 412 0.01 21.23 49.32
N ASN A 413 -0.11 21.83 48.14
CA ASN A 413 0.48 23.14 47.85
C ASN A 413 -0.16 24.23 48.71
N GLN A 414 -1.49 24.18 48.91
CA GLN A 414 -2.21 25.10 49.81
C GLN A 414 -1.81 24.91 51.28
N ILE A 415 -1.70 23.67 51.77
CA ILE A 415 -1.22 23.36 53.13
C ILE A 415 0.24 23.82 53.30
N SER A 416 1.09 23.59 52.30
CA SER A 416 2.50 24.01 52.33
C SER A 416 2.66 25.52 52.28
N ALA A 417 1.78 26.24 51.58
CA ALA A 417 1.73 27.70 51.59
C ALA A 417 1.35 28.22 52.98
N LEU A 418 0.26 27.72 53.55
CA LEU A 418 -0.21 28.09 54.91
C LEU A 418 0.78 27.73 56.02
N GLN A 419 1.50 26.61 55.91
CA GLN A 419 2.54 26.22 56.87
C GLN A 419 3.83 27.04 56.71
N ARG A 420 4.17 27.46 55.49
CA ARG A 420 5.24 28.44 55.26
C ARG A 420 4.82 29.79 55.83
N GLU A 421 3.57 30.21 55.68
CA GLU A 421 3.03 31.44 56.28
C GLU A 421 3.18 31.46 57.81
N ASP A 422 2.88 30.39 58.55
CA ASP A 422 3.01 30.38 60.03
C ASP A 422 4.48 30.38 60.51
N GLY A 423 5.38 29.71 59.77
CA GLY A 423 6.82 29.73 60.01
C GLY A 423 7.52 31.02 59.55
N GLU A 424 7.04 31.64 58.47
CA GLU A 424 7.50 32.92 57.93
C GLU A 424 6.91 34.11 58.68
N PHE A 425 5.73 34.02 59.31
CA PHE A 425 5.13 35.08 60.14
C PHE A 425 6.05 35.47 61.31
N LYS A 426 6.70 34.47 61.93
CA LYS A 426 7.73 34.71 62.97
C LYS A 426 9.03 35.31 62.41
N ARG A 427 9.34 35.14 61.12
CA ARG A 427 10.53 35.69 60.43
C ARG A 427 10.26 37.02 59.71
N LEU A 428 9.01 37.34 59.38
CA LEU A 428 8.57 38.51 58.62
C LEU A 428 8.72 39.84 59.36
N LYS A 429 9.03 39.81 60.66
CA LYS A 429 9.35 41.02 61.44
C LYS A 429 10.69 41.69 61.02
N GLN A 430 11.46 41.11 60.09
CA GLN A 430 12.82 41.58 59.76
C GLN A 430 13.21 41.81 58.28
N ASN A 431 12.38 41.58 57.24
CA ASN A 431 12.91 41.57 55.85
C ASN A 431 12.09 42.35 54.79
N GLN A 432 12.43 43.64 54.59
CA GLN A 432 12.08 44.40 53.38
C GLN A 432 12.54 43.69 52.08
N ASN A 433 13.62 42.91 52.15
CA ASN A 433 14.15 42.13 51.02
C ASN A 433 13.18 41.06 50.47
N ALA A 434 12.20 40.60 51.25
CA ALA A 434 11.23 39.61 50.81
C ALA A 434 10.17 40.23 49.88
N ILE A 435 9.74 41.46 50.20
CA ILE A 435 8.79 42.24 49.40
C ILE A 435 9.41 42.59 48.03
N TYR A 436 10.67 43.04 47.99
CA TYR A 436 11.36 43.31 46.73
C TYR A 436 11.51 42.07 45.81
N ARG A 437 11.76 40.89 46.38
CA ARG A 437 11.82 39.65 45.60
C ARG A 437 10.46 39.22 45.05
N TYR A 438 9.40 39.39 45.84
CA TYR A 438 8.04 39.13 45.41
C TYR A 438 7.65 40.04 44.23
N LEU A 439 7.89 41.35 44.35
CA LEU A 439 7.59 42.31 43.29
C LEU A 439 8.35 42.00 41.98
N GLY A 440 9.64 41.67 42.06
CA GLY A 440 10.42 41.28 40.89
C GLY A 440 9.94 39.98 40.23
N GLN A 441 9.41 39.03 41.01
CA GLN A 441 8.80 37.82 40.47
C GLN A 441 7.46 38.09 39.78
N VAL A 442 6.62 38.96 40.37
CA VAL A 442 5.36 39.40 39.77
C VAL A 442 5.61 40.09 38.44
N GLU A 443 6.57 41.02 38.39
CA GLU A 443 6.95 41.73 37.17
C GLU A 443 7.44 40.77 36.07
N LEU A 444 8.31 39.81 36.43
CA LEU A 444 8.79 38.79 35.50
C LEU A 444 7.64 37.93 34.95
N THR A 445 6.76 37.42 35.81
CA THR A 445 5.64 36.56 35.39
C THR A 445 4.62 37.33 34.55
N LEU A 446 4.36 38.60 34.86
CA LEU A 446 3.51 39.47 34.03
C LEU A 446 4.10 39.71 32.64
N SER A 447 5.41 39.95 32.54
CA SER A 447 6.08 40.13 31.24
C SER A 447 5.98 38.87 30.37
N GLN A 448 6.21 37.69 30.96
CA GLN A 448 6.06 36.41 30.26
C GLN A 448 4.61 36.16 29.85
N PHE A 449 3.66 36.46 30.72
CA PHE A 449 2.23 36.31 30.41
C PHE A 449 1.82 37.15 29.19
N GLN A 450 2.26 38.41 29.13
CA GLN A 450 1.99 39.30 28.00
C GLN A 450 2.63 38.82 26.69
N GLU A 451 3.89 38.36 26.73
CA GLU A 451 4.57 37.80 25.55
C GLU A 451 3.85 36.59 24.97
N TYR A 452 3.43 35.65 25.83
CA TYR A 452 2.72 34.45 25.39
C TYR A 452 1.28 34.75 24.91
N ASN A 453 0.58 35.69 25.55
CA ASN A 453 -0.80 36.03 25.21
C ASN A 453 -0.86 36.72 23.82
N ASN A 454 0.06 37.62 23.52
CA ASN A 454 0.14 38.28 22.21
C ASN A 454 0.57 37.34 21.06
N GLY A 455 1.24 36.23 21.38
CA GLY A 455 1.75 35.25 20.41
C GLY A 455 0.77 34.15 19.98
N LEU A 456 -0.43 34.11 20.55
CA LEU A 456 -1.47 33.10 20.25
C LEU A 456 -2.14 33.34 18.89
N ASP A 457 -2.56 34.58 18.60
CA ASP A 457 -3.33 34.92 17.38
C ASP A 457 -2.61 34.54 16.07
N THR A 458 -1.27 34.58 16.05
CA THR A 458 -0.48 34.37 14.83
C THR A 458 -0.52 32.93 14.28
N ASN A 459 -0.88 31.94 15.11
CA ASN A 459 -0.93 30.54 14.70
C ASN A 459 -2.36 30.11 14.31
N ASP A 460 -3.40 30.70 14.88
CA ASP A 460 -4.78 30.28 14.65
C ASP A 460 -5.25 30.57 13.22
N ASP A 461 -4.90 31.72 12.67
CA ASP A 461 -5.16 32.04 11.26
C ASP A 461 -4.52 31.02 10.31
N LYS A 462 -3.28 30.59 10.60
CA LYS A 462 -2.56 29.59 9.80
C LYS A 462 -3.20 28.22 9.93
N ILE A 463 -3.62 27.82 11.14
CA ILE A 463 -4.34 26.56 11.38
C ILE A 463 -5.60 26.51 10.54
N ILE A 464 -6.43 27.56 10.57
CA ILE A 464 -7.67 27.66 9.77
C ILE A 464 -7.36 27.61 8.27
N GLN A 465 -6.29 28.28 7.80
CA GLN A 465 -5.86 28.21 6.40
C GLN A 465 -5.47 26.78 5.98
N TYR A 466 -4.70 26.07 6.81
CA TYR A 466 -4.32 24.69 6.54
C TYR A 466 -5.52 23.74 6.55
N GLU A 467 -6.43 23.88 7.52
CA GLU A 467 -7.66 23.08 7.59
C GLU A 467 -8.54 23.25 6.34
N ASN A 468 -8.74 24.50 5.91
CA ASN A 468 -9.48 24.80 4.68
C ASN A 468 -8.80 24.22 3.43
N SER A 469 -7.47 24.31 3.35
CA SER A 469 -6.69 23.78 2.23
C SER A 469 -6.77 22.24 2.18
N ILE A 470 -6.66 21.58 3.34
CA ILE A 470 -6.81 20.13 3.47
C ILE A 470 -8.22 19.70 3.06
N ALA A 471 -9.27 20.35 3.55
CA ALA A 471 -10.65 20.00 3.21
C ALA A 471 -10.93 20.12 1.69
N LYS A 472 -10.36 21.15 1.05
CA LYS A 472 -10.43 21.32 -0.40
C LYS A 472 -9.72 20.19 -1.14
N MET A 473 -8.48 19.85 -0.76
CA MET A 473 -7.71 18.76 -1.38
C MET A 473 -8.36 17.39 -1.16
N GLU A 474 -8.91 17.12 0.02
CA GLU A 474 -9.63 15.87 0.32
C GLU A 474 -10.86 15.68 -0.57
N LYS A 475 -11.56 16.77 -0.90
CA LYS A 475 -12.70 16.73 -1.84
C LYS A 475 -12.26 16.42 -3.27
N GLU A 476 -11.06 16.83 -3.68
CA GLU A 476 -10.49 16.50 -4.99
C GLU A 476 -9.96 15.06 -5.06
N VAL A 477 -9.32 14.59 -3.99
CA VAL A 477 -8.81 13.21 -3.84
C VAL A 477 -9.92 12.20 -3.49
N GLY A 478 -11.15 12.69 -3.25
CA GLY A 478 -12.28 11.95 -2.71
C GLY A 478 -12.41 10.50 -3.20
N ASN A 479 -12.39 9.57 -2.23
CA ASN A 479 -12.37 8.12 -2.47
C ASN A 479 -13.56 7.63 -3.32
N GLU A 480 -14.72 8.28 -3.25
CA GLU A 480 -15.91 7.86 -3.99
C GLU A 480 -15.78 8.08 -5.51
N LYS A 481 -15.19 9.20 -5.93
CA LYS A 481 -14.94 9.47 -7.36
C LYS A 481 -13.94 8.47 -7.94
N LEU A 482 -12.91 8.12 -7.17
CA LEU A 482 -11.92 7.12 -7.57
C LEU A 482 -12.54 5.73 -7.69
N LYS A 483 -13.34 5.32 -6.70
CA LYS A 483 -14.08 4.05 -6.76
C LYS A 483 -15.03 3.97 -7.96
N ASN A 484 -15.70 5.06 -8.30
CA ASN A 484 -16.57 5.12 -9.48
C ASN A 484 -15.78 4.98 -10.79
N ARG A 485 -14.61 5.61 -10.90
CA ARG A 485 -13.71 5.46 -12.05
C ARG A 485 -13.15 4.05 -12.17
N GLU A 486 -12.76 3.44 -11.04
CA GLU A 486 -12.29 2.05 -10.98
C GLU A 486 -13.36 1.09 -11.47
N ARG A 487 -14.58 1.19 -10.94
CA ARG A 487 -15.71 0.37 -11.38
C ARG A 487 -16.01 0.55 -12.88
N TYR A 488 -15.95 1.78 -13.38
CA TYR A 488 -16.12 2.03 -14.82
C TYR A 488 -15.02 1.34 -15.65
N ALA A 489 -13.76 1.46 -15.23
CA ALA A 489 -12.63 0.83 -15.88
C ALA A 489 -12.78 -0.69 -15.92
N LEU A 490 -13.06 -1.31 -14.77
CA LEU A 490 -13.23 -2.76 -14.65
C LEU A 490 -14.42 -3.27 -15.47
N ASN A 491 -15.56 -2.58 -15.42
CA ASN A 491 -16.71 -2.94 -16.26
C ASN A 491 -16.36 -2.90 -17.75
N LYS A 492 -15.61 -1.87 -18.18
CA LYS A 492 -15.23 -1.76 -19.60
C LYS A 492 -14.25 -2.84 -20.03
N ILE A 493 -13.31 -3.19 -19.16
CA ILE A 493 -12.39 -4.31 -19.38
C ILE A 493 -13.19 -5.61 -19.47
N SER A 494 -14.08 -5.87 -18.52
CA SER A 494 -14.98 -7.03 -18.50
C SER A 494 -15.81 -7.18 -19.78
N GLU A 495 -16.37 -6.09 -20.32
CA GLU A 495 -17.06 -6.08 -21.61
C GLU A 495 -16.13 -6.51 -22.76
N ASN A 496 -14.90 -6.01 -22.79
CA ASN A 496 -13.92 -6.37 -23.81
C ASN A 496 -13.48 -7.84 -23.66
N ILE A 497 -13.28 -8.33 -22.42
CA ILE A 497 -12.95 -9.74 -22.15
C ILE A 497 -14.08 -10.63 -22.67
N LYS A 498 -15.33 -10.31 -22.34
CA LYS A 498 -16.51 -11.04 -22.81
C LYS A 498 -16.59 -11.08 -24.33
N LYS A 499 -16.35 -9.94 -24.99
CA LYS A 499 -16.31 -9.84 -26.47
C LYS A 499 -15.35 -10.86 -27.09
N TYR A 500 -14.12 -10.97 -26.58
CA TYR A 500 -13.14 -11.92 -27.11
C TYR A 500 -13.40 -13.37 -26.68
N ALA A 501 -13.88 -13.58 -25.45
CA ALA A 501 -14.24 -14.91 -24.96
C ALA A 501 -15.41 -15.52 -25.75
N LEU A 502 -16.38 -14.71 -26.16
CA LEU A 502 -17.47 -15.12 -27.06
C LEU A 502 -16.94 -15.52 -28.44
N MET A 503 -15.96 -14.77 -28.97
CA MET A 503 -15.32 -15.16 -30.23
C MET A 503 -14.60 -16.50 -30.08
N PHE A 504 -13.97 -16.79 -28.94
CA PHE A 504 -13.37 -18.11 -28.69
C PHE A 504 -14.38 -19.24 -28.42
N GLU A 505 -15.67 -18.92 -28.34
CA GLU A 505 -16.72 -19.88 -27.93
C GLU A 505 -16.40 -20.53 -26.57
N ALA A 506 -15.81 -19.74 -25.66
CA ALA A 506 -15.43 -20.25 -24.33
C ALA A 506 -16.68 -20.56 -23.50
N GLU A 507 -16.61 -21.61 -22.68
CA GLU A 507 -17.65 -21.91 -21.70
C GLU A 507 -17.83 -20.72 -20.75
N LYS A 508 -19.07 -20.43 -20.34
CA LYS A 508 -19.42 -19.26 -19.51
C LYS A 508 -19.14 -17.90 -20.16
N SER A 509 -18.84 -17.84 -21.47
CA SER A 509 -18.68 -16.57 -22.18
C SER A 509 -19.98 -15.76 -22.27
N GLY A 510 -21.13 -16.42 -22.10
CA GLY A 510 -22.45 -15.79 -21.97
C GLY A 510 -22.70 -15.14 -20.60
N ASP A 511 -21.98 -15.57 -19.57
CA ASP A 511 -22.14 -15.10 -18.18
C ASP A 511 -21.62 -13.66 -18.02
N ARG A 512 -21.88 -13.04 -16.87
CA ARG A 512 -21.18 -11.83 -16.48
C ARG A 512 -19.78 -12.20 -16.02
N ILE A 513 -18.77 -11.55 -16.59
CA ILE A 513 -17.35 -11.77 -16.27
C ILE A 513 -16.84 -10.54 -15.51
N ASP A 514 -16.29 -10.74 -14.32
CA ASP A 514 -15.68 -9.68 -13.53
C ASP A 514 -14.18 -9.97 -13.37
N LEU A 515 -13.34 -8.97 -13.69
CA LEU A 515 -11.91 -9.02 -13.37
C LEU A 515 -11.71 -8.52 -11.94
N ASP A 516 -11.31 -9.42 -11.04
CA ASP A 516 -10.97 -9.07 -9.66
C ASP A 516 -9.51 -8.63 -9.57
N ILE A 517 -9.29 -7.33 -9.38
CA ILE A 517 -7.95 -6.73 -9.21
C ILE A 517 -7.51 -6.58 -7.74
N ASN A 518 -8.41 -6.83 -6.78
CA ASN A 518 -8.19 -6.51 -5.37
C ASN A 518 -7.81 -7.74 -4.54
N ASP A 519 -8.35 -8.92 -4.84
CA ASP A 519 -8.12 -10.12 -4.03
C ASP A 519 -7.36 -11.23 -4.78
N ALA A 520 -7.90 -11.75 -5.88
CA ALA A 520 -7.29 -12.90 -6.55
C ALA A 520 -6.43 -12.58 -7.79
N LEU A 521 -6.55 -11.36 -8.36
CA LEU A 521 -5.98 -11.03 -9.69
C LEU A 521 -6.41 -12.03 -10.77
N THR A 522 -7.68 -12.39 -10.80
CA THR A 522 -8.26 -13.43 -11.67
C THR A 522 -9.68 -13.06 -12.12
N LEU A 523 -10.29 -13.92 -12.93
CA LEU A 523 -11.67 -13.76 -13.37
C LEU A 523 -12.66 -14.44 -12.42
N LYS A 524 -13.82 -13.82 -12.27
CA LYS A 524 -15.02 -14.39 -11.63
C LYS A 524 -16.17 -14.38 -12.64
N PHE A 525 -16.98 -15.41 -12.60
CA PHE A 525 -18.13 -15.59 -13.50
C PHE A 525 -19.41 -15.59 -12.68
N PHE A 526 -20.45 -14.92 -13.17
CA PHE A 526 -21.76 -14.89 -12.54
C PHE A 526 -22.83 -15.30 -13.54
N ASP A 527 -23.51 -16.41 -13.25
CA ASP A 527 -24.63 -16.91 -14.05
C ASP A 527 -25.88 -16.00 -13.93
N GLU A 528 -26.95 -16.34 -14.65
CA GLU A 528 -28.21 -15.58 -14.62
C GLU A 528 -28.88 -15.54 -13.23
N LEU A 529 -28.59 -16.53 -12.37
CA LEU A 529 -29.10 -16.63 -11.00
C LEU A 529 -28.21 -15.87 -10.00
N GLY A 530 -27.03 -15.40 -10.43
CA GLY A 530 -26.06 -14.70 -9.61
C GLY A 530 -25.07 -15.62 -8.88
N THR A 531 -24.99 -16.90 -9.23
CA THR A 531 -24.01 -17.84 -8.65
C THR A 531 -22.60 -17.48 -9.12
N GLU A 532 -21.69 -17.26 -8.17
CA GLU A 532 -20.28 -17.01 -8.46
C GLU A 532 -19.56 -18.32 -8.81
N THR A 533 -18.79 -18.33 -9.89
CA THR A 533 -17.84 -19.39 -10.26
C THR A 533 -16.44 -18.79 -10.38
N GLY A 534 -15.46 -19.41 -9.74
CA GLY A 534 -14.06 -18.99 -9.85
C GLY A 534 -13.43 -19.43 -11.17
N PHE A 535 -12.42 -18.70 -11.67
CA PHE A 535 -11.70 -19.11 -12.90
C PHE A 535 -11.06 -20.50 -12.82
N TRP A 536 -10.63 -20.94 -11.63
CA TRP A 536 -10.08 -22.28 -11.44
C TRP A 536 -11.11 -23.41 -11.58
N GLU A 537 -12.41 -23.08 -11.53
CA GLU A 537 -13.52 -24.04 -11.63
C GLU A 537 -14.00 -24.22 -13.07
N VAL A 538 -13.59 -23.33 -13.98
CA VAL A 538 -13.91 -23.45 -15.41
C VAL A 538 -13.11 -24.62 -15.99
N GLY A 539 -13.80 -25.62 -16.53
CA GLY A 539 -13.17 -26.81 -17.09
C GLY A 539 -12.54 -26.58 -18.46
N SER A 540 -11.62 -27.48 -18.85
CA SER A 540 -10.89 -27.54 -20.13
C SER A 540 -9.76 -26.52 -20.35
N GLY A 541 -8.65 -27.00 -20.93
CA GLY A 541 -7.52 -26.13 -21.30
C GLY A 541 -7.85 -25.07 -22.35
N HIS A 542 -8.84 -25.34 -23.22
CA HIS A 542 -9.35 -24.38 -24.22
C HIS A 542 -9.91 -23.13 -23.53
N ASN A 543 -10.76 -23.31 -22.51
CA ASN A 543 -11.37 -22.19 -21.81
C ASN A 543 -10.32 -21.36 -21.07
N HIS A 544 -9.35 -22.01 -20.41
CA HIS A 544 -8.25 -21.28 -19.77
C HIS A 544 -7.47 -20.44 -20.78
N MET A 545 -7.04 -21.03 -21.90
CA MET A 545 -6.36 -20.31 -22.98
C MET A 545 -7.22 -19.13 -23.50
N ALA A 546 -8.49 -19.38 -23.80
CA ALA A 546 -9.41 -18.38 -24.33
C ALA A 546 -9.54 -17.19 -23.37
N TYR A 547 -9.74 -17.43 -22.07
CA TYR A 547 -9.84 -16.38 -21.07
C TYR A 547 -8.50 -15.68 -20.79
N HIS A 548 -7.39 -16.40 -20.87
CA HIS A 548 -6.04 -15.84 -20.79
C HIS A 548 -5.77 -14.84 -21.91
N ILE A 549 -6.00 -15.24 -23.14
CA ILE A 549 -5.83 -14.34 -24.29
C ILE A 549 -6.83 -13.19 -24.19
N SER A 550 -8.12 -13.49 -23.97
CA SER A 550 -9.18 -12.48 -23.89
C SER A 550 -8.93 -11.43 -22.80
N THR A 551 -8.34 -11.82 -21.67
CA THR A 551 -8.00 -10.89 -20.57
C THR A 551 -6.94 -9.89 -20.99
N TYR A 552 -5.85 -10.34 -21.61
CA TYR A 552 -4.80 -9.44 -22.10
C TYR A 552 -5.33 -8.52 -23.21
N LEU A 553 -6.09 -9.06 -24.16
CA LEU A 553 -6.72 -8.26 -25.22
C LEU A 553 -7.70 -7.24 -24.63
N GLY A 554 -8.56 -7.65 -23.70
CA GLY A 554 -9.57 -6.77 -23.11
C GLY A 554 -8.99 -5.62 -22.31
N ILE A 555 -7.92 -5.88 -21.55
CA ILE A 555 -7.14 -4.87 -20.83
C ILE A 555 -6.48 -3.90 -21.82
N HIS A 556 -5.77 -4.40 -22.84
CA HIS A 556 -5.08 -3.54 -23.80
C HIS A 556 -6.03 -2.70 -24.65
N GLU A 557 -7.20 -3.23 -25.04
CA GLU A 557 -8.23 -2.46 -25.76
C GLU A 557 -8.77 -1.30 -24.90
N TYR A 558 -8.91 -1.50 -23.58
CA TYR A 558 -9.25 -0.42 -22.65
C TYR A 558 -8.13 0.61 -22.56
N LEU A 559 -6.88 0.15 -22.35
CA LEU A 559 -5.72 1.01 -22.13
C LEU A 559 -5.42 1.93 -23.30
N ILE A 560 -5.56 1.48 -24.56
CA ILE A 560 -5.35 2.36 -25.72
C ILE A 560 -6.40 3.48 -25.85
N GLY A 561 -7.54 3.35 -25.16
CA GLY A 561 -8.57 4.39 -25.09
C GLY A 561 -8.24 5.49 -24.07
N LEU A 562 -7.25 5.27 -23.20
CA LEU A 562 -6.82 6.25 -22.22
C LEU A 562 -5.90 7.30 -22.85
N ASN A 563 -6.14 8.57 -22.52
CA ASN A 563 -5.25 9.66 -22.91
C ASN A 563 -3.85 9.52 -22.28
N ASP A 564 -3.78 8.97 -21.07
CA ASP A 564 -2.59 8.88 -20.24
C ASP A 564 -2.24 7.40 -19.94
N ASN A 565 -2.16 6.61 -21.01
CA ASN A 565 -1.75 5.20 -20.93
C ASN A 565 -0.25 5.10 -20.62
N ARG A 566 0.08 4.39 -19.53
CA ARG A 566 1.45 4.12 -19.07
C ARG A 566 1.94 2.71 -19.36
N VAL A 567 1.03 1.82 -19.76
CA VAL A 567 1.35 0.45 -20.12
C VAL A 567 1.80 0.43 -21.59
N PRO A 568 3.00 -0.08 -21.90
CA PRO A 568 3.45 -0.24 -23.27
C PRO A 568 2.42 -1.05 -24.09
N PRO A 569 1.94 -0.57 -25.25
CA PRO A 569 0.91 -1.26 -26.01
C PRO A 569 1.47 -2.41 -26.87
N PHE A 570 2.13 -3.39 -26.27
CA PHE A 570 2.51 -4.63 -26.97
C PHE A 570 2.14 -5.86 -26.17
N ILE A 571 1.91 -6.99 -26.84
CA ILE A 571 1.67 -8.28 -26.20
C ILE A 571 2.54 -9.34 -26.87
N VAL A 572 3.21 -10.17 -26.08
CA VAL A 572 3.92 -11.35 -26.58
C VAL A 572 3.29 -12.61 -26.01
N PHE A 573 2.78 -13.45 -26.90
CA PHE A 573 2.22 -14.77 -26.59
C PHE A 573 3.23 -15.86 -26.92
N ASP A 574 3.58 -16.70 -25.95
CA ASP A 574 4.49 -17.83 -26.14
C ASP A 574 3.72 -19.14 -26.17
N GLN A 575 3.66 -19.74 -27.35
CA GLN A 575 3.06 -21.04 -27.64
C GLN A 575 1.65 -21.22 -27.03
N PRO A 576 0.72 -20.28 -27.29
CA PRO A 576 -0.62 -20.35 -26.73
C PRO A 576 -1.33 -21.66 -27.09
N SER A 577 -1.07 -22.24 -28.27
CA SER A 577 -1.70 -23.49 -28.66
C SER A 577 -1.13 -24.72 -27.94
N GLN A 578 0.16 -24.74 -27.57
CA GLN A 578 0.80 -25.94 -26.98
C GLN A 578 0.34 -26.24 -25.55
N ALA A 579 -0.13 -25.22 -24.84
CA ALA A 579 -0.77 -25.38 -23.53
C ALA A 579 -2.00 -26.30 -23.60
N TYR A 580 -2.63 -26.40 -24.79
CA TYR A 580 -3.85 -27.16 -25.02
C TYR A 580 -3.67 -28.32 -26.01
N PHE A 581 -2.78 -28.21 -26.99
CA PHE A 581 -2.49 -29.23 -28.00
C PHE A 581 -1.01 -29.67 -27.98
N PRO A 582 -0.59 -30.47 -26.98
CA PRO A 582 0.80 -30.92 -26.86
C PRO A 582 1.25 -31.87 -27.99
N GLU A 583 0.30 -32.47 -28.72
CA GLU A 583 0.57 -33.45 -29.79
C GLU A 583 0.88 -32.83 -31.17
N ILE A 584 0.75 -31.50 -31.33
CA ILE A 584 1.11 -30.80 -32.58
C ILE A 584 2.66 -30.66 -32.66
N ASN A 585 3.34 -31.79 -32.78
CA ASN A 585 4.77 -31.85 -33.09
C ASN A 585 4.92 -32.39 -34.52
N ASP A 586 5.41 -31.51 -35.39
CA ASP A 586 5.72 -31.70 -36.81
C ASP A 586 4.52 -31.92 -37.76
N ASP A 587 4.77 -31.64 -39.05
CA ASP A 587 3.85 -31.63 -40.22
C ASP A 587 3.08 -32.94 -40.49
N LYS A 588 2.89 -33.82 -39.49
CA LYS A 588 1.97 -34.95 -39.56
C LYS A 588 0.56 -34.44 -39.31
N SER A 589 -0.27 -34.56 -40.33
CA SER A 589 -1.73 -34.38 -40.36
C SER A 589 -2.32 -33.89 -39.03
N VAL A 590 -2.31 -32.57 -38.83
CA VAL A 590 -3.11 -31.93 -37.78
C VAL A 590 -4.54 -32.42 -37.97
N GLN A 591 -5.15 -32.98 -36.94
CA GLN A 591 -6.56 -33.36 -37.01
C GLN A 591 -7.37 -32.11 -37.37
N GLU A 592 -8.37 -32.22 -38.26
CA GLU A 592 -9.12 -31.04 -38.74
C GLU A 592 -9.69 -30.19 -37.59
N GLU A 593 -10.10 -30.84 -36.49
CA GLU A 593 -10.58 -30.18 -35.28
C GLU A 593 -9.54 -29.30 -34.57
N ASP A 594 -8.27 -29.74 -34.51
CA ASP A 594 -7.18 -28.96 -33.89
C ASP A 594 -6.81 -27.76 -34.76
N LEU A 595 -6.89 -27.91 -36.08
CA LEU A 595 -6.64 -26.83 -37.03
C LEU A 595 -7.73 -25.75 -36.94
N ILE A 596 -9.00 -26.13 -36.77
CA ILE A 596 -10.12 -25.19 -36.58
C ILE A 596 -9.90 -24.35 -35.32
N LYS A 597 -9.54 -24.98 -34.19
CA LYS A 597 -9.33 -24.25 -32.93
C LYS A 597 -8.10 -23.35 -32.96
N LEU A 598 -7.02 -23.78 -33.63
CA LEU A 598 -5.83 -22.98 -33.85
C LEU A 598 -6.10 -21.76 -34.74
N LYS A 599 -6.90 -21.92 -35.80
CA LYS A 599 -7.40 -20.80 -36.62
C LYS A 599 -8.14 -19.78 -35.77
N LYS A 600 -8.93 -20.23 -34.79
CA LYS A 600 -9.67 -19.36 -33.87
C LYS A 600 -8.77 -18.40 -33.09
N ILE A 601 -7.59 -18.84 -32.67
CA ILE A 601 -6.60 -17.97 -32.01
C ILE A 601 -6.24 -16.81 -32.93
N PHE A 602 -5.85 -17.11 -34.17
CA PHE A 602 -5.44 -16.07 -35.12
C PHE A 602 -6.61 -15.21 -35.61
N GLU A 603 -7.81 -15.76 -35.70
CA GLU A 603 -9.05 -15.00 -35.96
C GLU A 603 -9.26 -13.93 -34.88
N VAL A 604 -9.19 -14.31 -33.61
CA VAL A 604 -9.38 -13.38 -32.48
C VAL A 604 -8.27 -12.34 -32.42
N LEU A 605 -7.01 -12.73 -32.62
CA LEU A 605 -5.88 -11.79 -32.66
C LEU A 605 -6.00 -10.82 -33.84
N SER A 606 -6.43 -11.31 -35.01
CA SER A 606 -6.71 -10.48 -36.20
C SER A 606 -7.84 -9.50 -35.95
N ALA A 607 -8.95 -9.96 -35.34
CA ALA A 607 -10.08 -9.12 -34.96
C ALA A 607 -9.67 -8.03 -33.96
N PHE A 608 -8.89 -8.38 -32.93
CA PHE A 608 -8.36 -7.41 -31.97
C PHE A 608 -7.43 -6.38 -32.63
N ASN A 609 -6.50 -6.81 -33.49
CA ASN A 609 -5.62 -5.89 -34.21
C ASN A 609 -6.43 -4.90 -35.07
N THR A 610 -7.50 -5.37 -35.71
CA THR A 610 -8.42 -4.52 -36.49
C THR A 610 -9.20 -3.55 -35.60
N ASN A 611 -9.79 -4.04 -34.50
CA ASN A 611 -10.54 -3.23 -33.54
C ASN A 611 -9.69 -2.12 -32.91
N THR A 612 -8.42 -2.43 -32.63
CA THR A 612 -7.46 -1.48 -32.07
C THR A 612 -6.76 -0.64 -33.14
N LYS A 613 -7.06 -0.84 -34.43
CA LYS A 613 -6.44 -0.14 -35.58
C LYS A 613 -4.90 -0.27 -35.59
N GLY A 614 -4.38 -1.44 -35.23
CA GLY A 614 -2.94 -1.69 -35.13
C GLY A 614 -2.25 -0.93 -33.99
N LYS A 615 -2.99 -0.28 -33.09
CA LYS A 615 -2.43 0.44 -31.92
C LYS A 615 -1.97 -0.49 -30.80
N VAL A 616 -2.06 -1.80 -30.94
CA VAL A 616 -1.46 -2.76 -30.03
C VAL A 616 -0.65 -3.75 -30.87
N GLN A 617 0.65 -3.82 -30.62
CA GLN A 617 1.53 -4.75 -31.33
C GLN A 617 1.36 -6.13 -30.73
N ILE A 618 1.25 -7.16 -31.57
CA ILE A 618 1.20 -8.55 -31.09
C ILE A 618 2.36 -9.32 -31.70
N ILE A 619 3.07 -10.08 -30.86
CA ILE A 619 4.09 -11.04 -31.26
C ILE A 619 3.65 -12.41 -30.75
N VAL A 620 3.50 -13.38 -31.65
CA VAL A 620 3.10 -14.75 -31.33
C VAL A 620 4.25 -15.68 -31.67
N LEU A 621 4.65 -16.49 -30.69
CA LEU A 621 5.65 -17.54 -30.85
C LEU A 621 4.90 -18.85 -30.93
N GLU A 622 4.96 -19.58 -32.04
CA GLU A 622 4.07 -20.75 -32.23
C GLU A 622 4.75 -21.91 -32.99
N HIS A 623 4.13 -23.08 -33.01
CA HIS A 623 4.52 -24.25 -33.80
C HIS A 623 3.71 -24.40 -35.10
N ALA A 624 2.49 -23.86 -35.07
CA ALA A 624 1.53 -23.83 -36.16
C ALA A 624 2.15 -23.42 -37.50
N GLY A 625 1.70 -24.05 -38.58
CA GLY A 625 2.02 -23.66 -39.95
C GLY A 625 1.15 -22.49 -40.41
N GLU A 626 1.59 -21.82 -41.48
CA GLU A 626 0.93 -20.66 -42.08
C GLU A 626 -0.54 -20.91 -42.46
N ASP A 627 -0.91 -22.17 -42.73
CA ASP A 627 -2.30 -22.55 -43.02
C ASP A 627 -3.30 -22.15 -41.94
N SER A 628 -2.83 -21.93 -40.71
CA SER A 628 -3.65 -21.54 -39.57
C SER A 628 -3.97 -20.05 -39.54
N TRP A 629 -3.27 -19.21 -40.32
CA TRP A 629 -3.49 -17.76 -40.31
C TRP A 629 -3.36 -17.05 -41.66
N LYS A 630 -3.01 -17.76 -42.74
CA LYS A 630 -2.82 -17.20 -44.10
C LYS A 630 -4.04 -16.44 -44.64
N GLU A 631 -5.22 -16.68 -44.09
CA GLU A 631 -6.47 -16.01 -44.45
C GLU A 631 -6.61 -14.59 -43.85
N TYR A 632 -5.77 -14.23 -42.86
CA TYR A 632 -5.79 -12.93 -42.19
C TYR A 632 -4.65 -12.04 -42.67
N CYS A 633 -4.94 -11.01 -43.48
CA CYS A 633 -3.94 -10.14 -44.09
C CYS A 633 -3.10 -9.31 -43.09
N ASN A 634 -3.60 -9.16 -41.86
CA ASN A 634 -2.93 -8.46 -40.77
C ASN A 634 -2.11 -9.38 -39.85
N VAL A 635 -2.08 -10.67 -40.13
CA VAL A 635 -1.22 -11.66 -39.47
C VAL A 635 -0.08 -12.02 -40.42
N ILE A 636 1.15 -11.73 -40.01
CA ILE A 636 2.33 -11.92 -40.86
C ILE A 636 3.25 -12.98 -40.27
N LYS A 637 3.88 -13.75 -41.14
CA LYS A 637 5.03 -14.57 -40.76
C LYS A 637 6.26 -13.67 -40.69
N THR A 638 6.83 -13.52 -39.51
CA THR A 638 8.09 -12.81 -39.29
C THR A 638 9.29 -13.72 -39.50
N LYS A 639 9.25 -14.93 -38.94
CA LYS A 639 10.31 -15.95 -39.05
C LYS A 639 9.73 -17.36 -39.05
N ARG A 640 10.41 -18.29 -39.73
CA ARG A 640 10.11 -19.74 -39.73
C ARG A 640 11.38 -20.50 -39.35
N TRP A 641 11.37 -21.13 -38.19
CA TRP A 641 12.53 -21.80 -37.61
C TRP A 641 12.32 -23.32 -37.65
N ARG A 642 12.61 -23.94 -38.81
CA ARG A 642 12.42 -25.39 -39.02
C ARG A 642 13.67 -26.04 -39.60
N ASP A 643 13.90 -27.30 -39.23
CA ASP A 643 15.05 -28.07 -39.70
C ASP A 643 15.12 -28.09 -41.23
N GLY A 644 16.32 -27.93 -41.78
CA GLY A 644 16.58 -27.87 -43.22
C GLY A 644 16.52 -26.47 -43.84
N GLU A 645 16.06 -25.44 -43.12
CA GLU A 645 16.12 -24.05 -43.59
C GLU A 645 17.47 -23.38 -43.24
N ASP A 646 17.83 -22.35 -44.00
CA ASP A 646 19.04 -21.53 -43.76
C ASP A 646 18.91 -20.69 -42.49
N ASP A 647 17.70 -20.19 -42.20
CA ASP A 647 17.34 -19.45 -40.99
C ASP A 647 16.46 -20.30 -40.05
N ASP A 648 16.99 -21.40 -39.54
CA ASP A 648 16.21 -22.42 -38.83
C ASP A 648 16.09 -22.25 -37.31
N ALA A 649 16.73 -21.25 -36.72
CA ALA A 649 16.75 -21.03 -35.28
C ALA A 649 17.06 -19.59 -34.88
N LEU A 650 16.79 -19.20 -33.63
CA LEU A 650 17.17 -17.90 -33.06
C LEU A 650 18.69 -17.64 -33.15
N ILE A 651 19.52 -18.67 -33.07
CA ILE A 651 20.97 -18.55 -33.31
C ILE A 651 21.26 -19.13 -34.69
N PRO A 652 21.81 -18.36 -35.64
CA PRO A 652 22.09 -18.87 -36.97
C PRO A 652 23.11 -20.02 -36.92
N LYS A 653 23.01 -20.97 -37.85
CA LYS A 653 24.00 -22.05 -38.01
C LYS A 653 25.43 -21.52 -38.18
N SER A 654 25.59 -20.38 -38.85
CA SER A 654 26.90 -19.73 -39.03
C SER A 654 27.59 -19.33 -37.71
N TRP A 655 26.84 -19.19 -36.62
CA TRP A 655 27.39 -18.90 -35.29
C TRP A 655 27.75 -20.17 -34.51
N LEU A 656 27.27 -21.33 -34.93
CA LEU A 656 27.53 -22.60 -34.25
C LEU A 656 28.92 -23.16 -34.58
N ASN A 657 29.37 -22.91 -35.82
CA ASN A 657 30.66 -23.34 -36.35
C ASN A 657 31.85 -22.69 -35.65
#